data_AF-A0A2W7D6C9-F1
#
_entry.id   AF-A0A2W7D6C9-F1
#
_cell.length_a   1.000
_cell.length_b   1.000
_cell.length_c   1.000
_cell.angle_alpha   90.00
_cell.angle_beta   90.00
_cell.angle_gamma   90.00
#
_symmetry.space_group_name_H-M   'P 1'
#
loop_
_entity.id
_entity.type
_entity.pdbx_description
1 polymer ?
#
loop_
_entity_poly.entity_id
_entity_poly.type
_entity_poly.pdbx_seq_one_letter_code
_entity_poly.pdbx_strand_id
1 'polypeptide(L)'
;MTNNPYIGSSFDDFLAEEGILEDCTQFATDKVSEWQESNKNKVLQNSDCEREGDKSKSMAIGEILWFGGHKDGQKNNYGFIFYTEIDKNKIYVDRNQVPQHLQELFEGDREKGKGIVVEFEIGNNHRGPCAVNVRLHQRNGIFVRQRSSLRLEIYKKAYIECEDKSQVYVEDHRWINNGDIVSFAIKNNRRQSAIEVVKIDPNTIDKKTIKDFVYSSNFNLSKPFIESYVSTLSEAEAIHFILEKIKFVSNNDEALELLKKVSENLFFISRELRDVLFNFNFQEYVDFIKKNLDYEDESIRQILWTEFLEYLNSPDYKIFEPFLWLYISKVEIQHSVALVCNKIRSIPLDQLDSFIERLLSLSKGLFLCSEDLRNLLKERNINQYAGLIQEILNFHNEVEDLRIFRQKAWTELFETISNSNCSNEDRDTLWKKITYLEIGLEYHNYLWNFAPISSKKKIIEARYSVFFSLVNEFKDSGYVGVDGISMNYRDLYQFNINDKTLASLWAGSNASESVRAKMLSARGAEKLVRKFYENLGNNVEDIAIHQVTKKSELWKQADIRVSSNKSQKLLDVKNTRQAFKSKVYSDVCVRKFKEIQGEDVIIAAVLSPNLQLKYMDGSNTPDFYVDPPISIYLGELSYKRLQSLAGIFSDKGIELDMTRGFEPESYLPPWLFDYDEQFYQNQISISDKLKTLQDSEIPSYDDFKILNEGSIEAYIPLFIFANKPIPETWRQQIPQWKITLIELLYRQDNSCLTLSHIYMSILKHFLIMLYNENTNYDPTNIMNLLDGKTDSSNMINLLGNNTHPLKIYDPLGIIRKAIIQNFCKTLATLWNARKEVNLNGFNIFKFSGRGLLEGKRKGETSYIKLLAYCGGKIKEDEKCRYSPLIIKKGNTCPECHYLICPKCGYCRVDDYGNSNCSEYKRRKKS
;
A
#
# COMPACT_ATOMS: atom_id res chain seq x y z
N MET A 1 -8.88 41.47 -10.31
CA MET A 1 -10.34 41.32 -10.44
C MET A 1 -10.81 40.74 -9.11
N THR A 2 -10.92 41.57 -8.06
CA THR A 2 -12.14 42.27 -7.57
C THR A 2 -13.18 41.26 -7.05
N ASN A 3 -13.65 41.23 -5.79
CA ASN A 3 -13.50 42.08 -4.61
C ASN A 3 -13.75 41.19 -3.36
N ASN A 4 -13.12 41.55 -2.24
CA ASN A 4 -13.55 41.21 -0.87
C ASN A 4 -14.32 42.44 -0.32
N PRO A 5 -15.33 42.31 0.56
CA PRO A 5 -15.04 42.51 1.99
C PRO A 5 -15.94 41.73 3.00
N TYR A 6 -15.29 41.17 4.03
CA TYR A 6 -15.51 41.26 5.50
C TYR A 6 -16.87 41.60 6.17
N ILE A 7 -17.03 40.97 7.37
CA ILE A 7 -17.90 41.26 8.55
C ILE A 7 -19.27 40.55 8.52
N GLY A 8 -19.76 39.79 9.50
CA GLY A 8 -19.51 39.76 10.94
C GLY A 8 -20.75 40.30 11.67
N SER A 9 -21.79 39.47 11.84
CA SER A 9 -22.99 39.79 12.61
C SER A 9 -23.19 38.73 13.70
N SER A 10 -23.42 39.19 14.93
CA SER A 10 -23.69 38.31 16.07
C SER A 10 -25.14 37.81 16.00
N PHE A 11 -25.43 36.77 16.77
CA PHE A 11 -26.77 36.23 16.97
C PHE A 11 -27.80 37.28 17.43
N ASP A 12 -27.34 38.43 17.93
CA ASP A 12 -28.19 39.54 18.35
C ASP A 12 -28.78 40.32 17.16
N ASP A 13 -28.10 40.35 16.01
CA ASP A 13 -28.58 41.05 14.81
C ASP A 13 -29.74 40.30 14.13
N PHE A 14 -29.79 38.96 14.28
CA PHE A 14 -30.88 38.12 13.75
C PHE A 14 -32.19 38.28 14.54
N LEU A 15 -32.12 38.71 15.80
CA LEU A 15 -33.30 38.89 16.66
C LEU A 15 -33.95 40.27 16.51
N ALA A 16 -33.31 41.20 15.79
CA ALA A 16 -33.82 42.56 15.58
C ALA A 16 -34.65 42.73 14.29
N GLU A 17 -34.51 41.85 13.29
CA GLU A 17 -35.14 42.04 11.97
C GLU A 17 -36.60 41.53 11.85
N GLU A 18 -37.10 40.73 12.79
CA GLU A 18 -38.46 40.14 12.72
C GLU A 18 -39.48 40.79 13.67
N GLY A 19 -39.10 41.78 14.50
CA GLY A 19 -40.05 42.44 15.42
C GLY A 19 -40.59 41.55 16.56
N ILE A 20 -40.14 40.30 16.67
CA ILE A 20 -40.66 39.31 17.64
C ILE A 20 -40.22 39.62 19.08
N LEU A 21 -39.12 40.35 19.28
CA LEU A 21 -38.61 40.63 20.63
C LEU A 21 -39.47 41.65 21.40
N GLU A 22 -40.06 42.66 20.72
CA GLU A 22 -40.91 43.66 21.38
C GLU A 22 -42.28 43.07 21.78
N ASP A 23 -42.87 42.21 20.94
CA ASP A 23 -44.14 41.56 21.23
C ASP A 23 -44.03 40.52 22.36
N CYS A 24 -42.94 39.75 22.40
CA CYS A 24 -42.71 38.80 23.50
C CYS A 24 -42.39 39.49 24.83
N THR A 25 -41.69 40.63 24.78
CA THR A 25 -41.33 41.39 26.00
C THR A 25 -42.55 42.12 26.57
N GLN A 26 -43.41 42.68 25.70
CA GLN A 26 -44.66 43.32 26.14
C GLN A 26 -45.65 42.29 26.67
N PHE A 27 -45.82 41.14 26.00
CA PHE A 27 -46.68 40.05 26.48
C PHE A 27 -46.23 39.50 27.84
N ALA A 28 -44.92 39.36 28.06
CA ALA A 28 -44.37 38.94 29.35
C ALA A 28 -44.58 40.01 30.44
N THR A 29 -44.43 41.29 30.11
CA THR A 29 -44.62 42.41 31.05
C THR A 29 -46.09 42.58 31.45
N ASP A 30 -47.01 42.37 30.50
CA ASP A 30 -48.45 42.41 30.72
C ASP A 30 -48.91 41.21 31.56
N LYS A 31 -48.38 40.01 31.31
CA LYS A 31 -48.69 38.82 32.12
C LYS A 31 -48.15 38.90 33.55
N VAL A 32 -46.98 39.52 33.75
CA VAL A 32 -46.44 39.77 35.10
C VAL A 32 -47.27 40.81 35.84
N SER A 33 -47.77 41.85 35.15
CA SER A 33 -48.65 42.87 35.75
C SER A 33 -50.02 42.30 36.11
N GLU A 34 -50.64 41.49 35.24
CA GLU A 34 -51.89 40.76 35.51
C GLU A 34 -51.73 39.78 36.70
N TRP A 35 -50.59 39.08 36.78
CA TRP A 35 -50.28 38.19 37.89
C TRP A 35 -50.08 38.95 39.22
N GLN A 36 -49.45 40.14 39.19
CA GLN A 36 -49.29 40.99 40.36
C GLN A 36 -50.62 41.58 40.86
N GLU A 37 -51.52 41.99 39.97
CA GLU A 37 -52.87 42.44 40.35
C GLU A 37 -53.77 41.31 40.83
N SER A 38 -53.71 40.13 40.20
CA SER A 38 -54.43 38.93 40.65
C SER A 38 -53.97 38.48 42.04
N ASN A 39 -52.70 38.68 42.40
CA ASN A 39 -52.18 38.34 43.73
C ASN A 39 -52.45 39.44 44.77
N LYS A 40 -52.48 40.72 44.38
CA LYS A 40 -52.89 41.82 45.28
C LYS A 40 -54.33 41.67 45.76
N ASN A 41 -55.23 41.19 44.88
CA ASN A 41 -56.64 40.99 45.23
C ASN A 41 -56.90 39.68 46.00
N LYS A 42 -56.06 38.65 45.86
CA LYS A 42 -56.16 37.42 46.68
C LYS A 42 -55.65 37.57 48.12
N VAL A 43 -54.76 38.54 48.37
CA VAL A 43 -54.24 38.80 49.73
C VAL A 43 -55.20 39.67 50.56
N LEU A 44 -56.16 40.37 49.94
CA LEU A 44 -57.10 41.27 50.63
C LEU A 44 -58.49 40.67 50.95
N GLN A 45 -58.74 39.39 50.69
CA GLN A 45 -60.05 38.74 50.94
C GLN A 45 -60.06 37.55 51.90
N ASN A 46 -58.93 37.19 52.52
CA ASN A 46 -58.86 36.07 53.47
C ASN A 46 -58.62 36.47 54.94
N SER A 47 -58.85 37.73 55.33
CA SER A 47 -58.66 38.18 56.73
C SER A 47 -59.93 38.53 57.51
N ASP A 48 -61.12 38.33 56.94
CA ASP A 48 -62.40 38.62 57.61
C ASP A 48 -63.22 37.35 57.83
N CYS A 49 -62.73 36.46 58.69
CA CYS A 49 -63.52 35.42 59.37
C CYS A 49 -62.65 34.76 60.44
N GLU A 50 -62.68 35.32 61.66
CA GLU A 50 -62.46 34.65 62.97
C GLU A 50 -62.12 35.73 64.02
N ARG A 51 -63.15 36.41 64.53
CA ARG A 51 -63.09 37.08 65.84
C ARG A 51 -64.15 36.45 66.72
N GLU A 52 -63.66 35.68 67.70
CA GLU A 52 -64.09 35.66 69.10
C GLU A 52 -63.77 34.29 69.70
N GLY A 53 -62.56 34.17 70.26
CA GLY A 53 -62.15 32.99 71.00
C GLY A 53 -60.64 32.90 71.14
N ASP A 54 -60.14 33.44 72.25
CA ASP A 54 -58.74 33.39 72.69
C ASP A 54 -57.74 34.25 71.89
N LYS A 55 -57.48 35.47 72.39
CA LYS A 55 -56.31 36.25 71.95
C LYS A 55 -55.08 35.45 72.35
N SER A 56 -54.59 34.59 71.46
CA SER A 56 -53.27 33.99 71.59
C SER A 56 -52.30 35.15 71.79
N LYS A 57 -51.66 35.16 72.96
CA LYS A 57 -50.72 36.22 73.28
C LYS A 57 -49.62 36.16 72.22
N SER A 58 -49.49 37.21 71.43
CA SER A 58 -48.44 37.30 70.40
C SER A 58 -47.08 37.17 71.08
N MET A 59 -46.33 36.14 70.71
CA MET A 59 -44.95 35.95 71.14
C MET A 59 -44.09 37.05 70.52
N ALA A 60 -43.46 37.85 71.37
CA ALA A 60 -42.49 38.86 70.98
C ALA A 60 -41.09 38.24 70.92
N ILE A 61 -40.25 38.68 69.98
CA ILE A 61 -38.85 38.29 69.87
C ILE A 61 -37.97 39.50 70.22
N GLY A 62 -36.96 39.31 71.06
CA GLY A 62 -36.06 40.39 71.46
C GLY A 62 -34.70 39.89 71.90
N GLU A 63 -33.78 40.81 72.16
CA GLU A 63 -32.40 40.52 72.54
C GLU A 63 -32.15 40.85 74.00
N ILE A 64 -31.58 39.93 74.78
CA ILE A 64 -31.18 40.22 76.16
C ILE A 64 -30.17 41.37 76.14
N LEU A 65 -30.45 42.49 76.81
CA LEU A 65 -29.48 43.58 76.96
C LEU A 65 -28.55 43.33 78.14
N TRP A 66 -29.13 42.86 79.24
CA TRP A 66 -28.47 42.57 80.50
C TRP A 66 -29.43 41.80 81.41
N PHE A 67 -28.93 40.81 82.16
CA PHE A 67 -29.76 40.01 83.05
C PHE A 67 -28.95 39.57 84.29
N GLY A 68 -29.44 39.91 85.49
CA GLY A 68 -28.77 39.58 86.75
C GLY A 68 -27.49 40.40 87.03
N GLY A 69 -26.55 39.89 87.83
CA GLY A 69 -25.32 40.60 88.21
C GLY A 69 -25.40 41.34 89.54
N HIS A 70 -24.28 41.94 89.99
CA HIS A 70 -24.21 42.60 91.30
C HIS A 70 -24.22 44.11 91.17
N LYS A 71 -25.08 44.78 91.95
CA LYS A 71 -25.00 46.22 92.20
C LYS A 71 -24.83 46.39 93.71
N ASP A 72 -23.75 47.07 94.11
CA ASP A 72 -23.43 47.34 95.52
C ASP A 72 -23.37 46.06 96.38
N GLY A 73 -22.85 44.96 95.82
CA GLY A 73 -22.73 43.66 96.50
C GLY A 73 -24.01 42.83 96.57
N GLN A 74 -25.17 43.36 96.13
CA GLN A 74 -26.42 42.62 96.05
C GLN A 74 -26.67 42.08 94.64
N LYS A 75 -27.09 40.81 94.56
CA LYS A 75 -27.47 40.15 93.30
C LYS A 75 -28.82 40.70 92.82
N ASN A 76 -28.86 41.25 91.61
CA ASN A 76 -30.11 41.67 90.98
C ASN A 76 -30.92 40.45 90.52
N ASN A 77 -32.24 40.48 90.76
CA ASN A 77 -33.17 39.44 90.34
C ASN A 77 -34.03 39.89 89.14
N TYR A 78 -33.46 40.69 88.24
CA TYR A 78 -34.16 41.16 87.04
C TYR A 78 -33.16 41.43 85.91
N GLY A 79 -33.69 41.69 84.73
CA GLY A 79 -32.96 42.09 83.55
C GLY A 79 -33.77 42.97 82.61
N PHE A 80 -33.21 43.20 81.43
CA PHE A 80 -33.85 43.94 80.36
C PHE A 80 -33.64 43.24 79.01
N ILE A 81 -34.70 43.20 78.20
CA ILE A 81 -34.67 42.72 76.81
C ILE A 81 -34.89 43.93 75.88
N PHE A 82 -34.14 44.01 74.79
CA PHE A 82 -34.36 44.94 73.70
C PHE A 82 -35.41 44.35 72.77
N TYR A 83 -36.49 45.11 72.54
CA TYR A 83 -37.60 44.69 71.70
C TYR A 83 -37.83 45.76 70.65
N THR A 84 -37.70 45.39 69.38
CA THR A 84 -37.64 46.33 68.24
C THR A 84 -38.99 46.95 67.89
N GLU A 85 -40.11 46.32 68.23
CA GLU A 85 -41.44 46.81 67.87
C GLU A 85 -41.96 47.94 68.79
N ILE A 86 -41.35 48.13 69.97
CA ILE A 86 -41.67 49.25 70.88
C ILE A 86 -40.50 50.22 70.88
N ASP A 87 -40.68 51.34 70.18
CA ASP A 87 -39.69 52.39 69.94
C ASP A 87 -38.77 52.66 71.16
N LYS A 88 -37.58 52.03 71.13
CA LYS A 88 -36.43 52.17 72.05
C LYS A 88 -36.66 51.87 73.54
N ASN A 89 -37.72 51.17 73.93
CA ASN A 89 -37.91 50.80 75.34
C ASN A 89 -37.36 49.41 75.64
N LYS A 90 -36.45 49.37 76.61
CA LYS A 90 -35.97 48.13 77.21
C LYS A 90 -37.14 47.52 77.98
N ILE A 91 -37.56 46.29 77.67
CA ILE A 91 -38.62 45.62 78.41
C ILE A 91 -38.04 44.96 79.66
N TYR A 92 -38.65 45.20 80.81
CA TYR A 92 -38.23 44.62 82.09
C TYR A 92 -38.52 43.12 82.10
N VAL A 93 -37.59 42.30 82.60
CA VAL A 93 -37.83 40.87 82.85
C VAL A 93 -37.48 40.55 84.29
N ASP A 94 -38.41 39.91 85.00
CA ASP A 94 -38.15 39.40 86.35
C ASP A 94 -37.41 38.07 86.25
N ARG A 95 -36.49 37.79 87.19
CA ARG A 95 -35.73 36.53 87.21
C ARG A 95 -36.64 35.31 87.18
N ASN A 96 -37.78 35.36 87.87
CA ASN A 96 -38.71 34.24 87.96
C ASN A 96 -39.43 33.94 86.63
N GLN A 97 -39.35 34.87 85.66
CA GLN A 97 -39.90 34.70 84.31
C GLN A 97 -38.91 34.07 83.33
N VAL A 98 -37.67 33.83 83.78
CA VAL A 98 -36.64 33.14 83.02
C VAL A 98 -36.42 31.76 83.64
N PRO A 99 -36.55 30.65 82.88
CA PRO A 99 -36.24 29.31 83.34
C PRO A 99 -34.84 29.21 83.95
N GLN A 100 -34.67 28.42 85.01
CA GLN A 100 -33.41 28.35 85.77
C GLN A 100 -32.18 28.05 84.89
N HIS A 101 -32.29 27.12 83.93
CA HIS A 101 -31.20 26.79 83.01
C HIS A 101 -30.81 27.99 82.10
N LEU A 102 -31.77 28.82 81.71
CA LEU A 102 -31.49 30.04 80.95
C LEU A 102 -30.95 31.16 81.83
N GLN A 103 -31.30 31.19 83.11
CA GLN A 103 -30.67 32.14 84.05
C GLN A 103 -29.16 31.91 84.11
N GLU A 104 -28.69 30.66 84.11
CA GLU A 104 -27.25 30.36 84.11
C GLU A 104 -26.54 30.79 82.82
N LEU A 105 -27.25 30.72 81.68
CA LEU A 105 -26.77 31.20 80.39
C LEU A 105 -26.71 32.74 80.34
N PHE A 106 -27.70 33.42 80.94
CA PHE A 106 -27.84 34.87 80.89
C PHE A 106 -27.04 35.60 81.98
N GLU A 107 -26.93 35.03 83.18
CA GLU A 107 -26.30 35.63 84.37
C GLU A 107 -24.78 35.51 84.36
N GLY A 108 -24.09 36.64 84.58
CA GLY A 108 -22.64 36.74 84.72
C GLY A 108 -22.16 38.19 84.60
N ASP A 109 -20.94 38.39 84.07
CA ASP A 109 -20.47 39.71 83.67
C ASP A 109 -21.42 40.35 82.65
N ARG A 110 -21.44 41.69 82.57
CA ARG A 110 -22.42 42.47 81.78
C ARG A 110 -22.59 42.02 80.32
N GLU A 111 -21.62 41.31 79.76
CA GLU A 111 -21.63 40.85 78.36
C GLU A 111 -22.01 39.37 78.17
N LYS A 112 -22.19 38.57 79.25
CA LYS A 112 -22.40 37.12 79.11
C LYS A 112 -23.75 36.78 78.45
N GLY A 113 -24.86 37.31 78.97
CA GLY A 113 -26.19 37.11 78.39
C GLY A 113 -26.55 38.07 77.26
N LYS A 114 -25.76 39.12 77.05
CA LYS A 114 -26.09 40.22 76.12
C LYS A 114 -26.11 39.75 74.67
N GLY A 115 -27.11 40.20 73.92
CA GLY A 115 -27.34 39.86 72.51
C GLY A 115 -28.01 38.52 72.28
N ILE A 116 -28.29 37.71 73.31
CA ILE A 116 -29.00 36.44 73.14
C ILE A 116 -30.45 36.73 72.73
N VAL A 117 -30.87 36.14 71.61
CA VAL A 117 -32.21 36.27 71.07
C VAL A 117 -33.15 35.33 71.83
N VAL A 118 -34.16 35.91 72.44
CA VAL A 118 -35.18 35.23 73.22
C VAL A 118 -36.55 35.55 72.65
N GLU A 119 -37.49 34.66 72.87
CA GLU A 119 -38.91 34.91 72.65
C GLU A 119 -39.66 34.89 73.98
N PHE A 120 -40.66 35.75 74.09
CA PHE A 120 -41.38 35.98 75.34
C PHE A 120 -42.79 36.52 75.07
N GLU A 121 -43.65 36.43 76.07
CA GLU A 121 -44.94 37.12 76.04
C GLU A 121 -44.81 38.49 76.71
N ILE A 122 -45.57 39.47 76.23
CA ILE A 122 -45.66 40.78 76.89
C ILE A 122 -46.73 40.70 77.99
N GLY A 123 -46.28 40.69 79.24
CA GLY A 123 -47.10 40.86 80.42
C GLY A 123 -47.05 42.29 80.97
N ASN A 124 -47.74 42.53 82.08
CA ASN A 124 -47.64 43.76 82.86
C ASN A 124 -47.36 43.42 84.32
N ASN A 125 -46.50 44.20 84.97
CA ASN A 125 -46.32 44.17 86.41
C ASN A 125 -46.41 45.60 87.01
N HIS A 126 -46.16 45.75 88.31
CA HIS A 126 -46.22 47.05 88.99
C HIS A 126 -45.23 48.11 88.44
N ARG A 127 -44.30 47.74 87.56
CA ARG A 127 -43.34 48.62 86.88
C ARG A 127 -43.69 48.89 85.42
N GLY A 128 -44.80 48.35 84.92
CA GLY A 128 -45.24 48.48 83.52
C GLY A 128 -45.07 47.18 82.71
N PRO A 129 -44.97 47.28 81.37
CA PRO A 129 -44.79 46.14 80.50
C PRO A 129 -43.54 45.33 80.86
N CYS A 130 -43.71 44.02 80.98
CA CYS A 130 -42.63 43.09 81.33
C CYS A 130 -42.66 41.84 80.45
N ALA A 131 -41.49 41.28 80.17
CA ALA A 131 -41.39 39.99 79.49
C ALA A 131 -41.73 38.87 80.49
N VAL A 132 -42.66 38.01 80.11
CA VAL A 132 -43.04 36.80 80.84
C VAL A 132 -42.83 35.57 79.95
N ASN A 133 -42.69 34.39 80.57
CA ASN A 133 -42.46 33.13 79.85
C ASN A 133 -41.26 33.18 78.88
N VAL A 134 -40.16 33.79 79.30
CA VAL A 134 -38.99 33.97 78.43
C VAL A 134 -38.35 32.63 78.10
N ARG A 135 -38.16 32.34 76.83
CA ARG A 135 -37.45 31.15 76.33
C ARG A 135 -36.51 31.51 75.20
N LEU A 136 -35.58 30.63 74.88
CA LEU A 136 -34.69 30.84 73.74
C LEU A 136 -35.50 30.81 72.44
N HIS A 137 -35.24 31.76 71.55
CA HIS A 137 -35.79 31.70 70.20
C HIS A 137 -34.96 30.71 69.39
N GLN A 138 -35.44 29.46 69.30
CA GLN A 138 -34.75 28.40 68.58
C GLN A 138 -34.98 28.53 67.07
N ARG A 139 -33.90 28.39 66.31
CA ARG A 139 -33.91 28.23 64.85
C ARG A 139 -33.31 26.89 64.50
N ASN A 140 -33.74 26.37 63.35
CA ASN A 140 -33.13 25.18 62.79
C ASN A 140 -32.23 25.54 61.61
N GLY A 141 -31.21 24.72 61.39
CA GLY A 141 -30.34 24.86 60.23
C GLY A 141 -29.43 23.66 60.07
N ILE A 142 -28.55 23.75 59.07
CA ILE A 142 -27.60 22.69 58.75
C ILE A 142 -26.21 23.15 59.16
N PHE A 143 -25.52 22.30 59.89
CA PHE A 143 -24.15 22.55 60.27
C PHE A 143 -23.21 22.36 59.07
N VAL A 144 -22.55 23.45 58.64
CA VAL A 144 -21.62 23.46 57.52
C VAL A 144 -20.22 23.83 58.00
N ARG A 145 -19.26 22.94 57.74
CA ARG A 145 -17.85 23.10 58.03
C ARG A 145 -17.10 23.48 56.76
N GLN A 146 -16.70 24.74 56.65
CA GLN A 146 -15.92 25.20 55.51
C GLN A 146 -14.48 24.68 55.62
N ARG A 147 -14.05 23.87 54.66
CA ARG A 147 -12.63 23.48 54.56
C ARG A 147 -11.83 24.71 54.09
N SER A 148 -11.02 25.28 54.98
CA SER A 148 -10.01 26.26 54.58
C SER A 148 -9.00 25.60 53.64
N SER A 149 -8.71 26.22 52.50
CA SER A 149 -7.67 25.79 51.56
C SER A 149 -6.25 26.03 52.07
N LEU A 150 -6.08 26.77 53.18
CA LEU A 150 -4.79 27.01 53.82
C LEU A 150 -4.46 25.89 54.82
N ARG A 151 -3.30 25.25 54.62
CA ARG A 151 -2.73 24.08 55.33
C ARG A 151 -2.55 24.21 56.86
N LEU A 152 -3.04 25.25 57.51
CA LEU A 152 -2.97 25.44 58.95
C LEU A 152 -4.28 24.98 59.59
N GLU A 153 -4.27 23.81 60.23
CA GLU A 153 -5.43 23.14 60.85
C GLU A 153 -6.12 23.91 62.00
N ILE A 154 -5.65 25.12 62.34
CA ILE A 154 -5.92 25.75 63.64
C ILE A 154 -7.19 26.62 63.63
N TYR A 155 -7.78 26.94 62.46
CA TYR A 155 -9.02 27.73 62.40
C TYR A 155 -10.01 27.19 61.36
N LYS A 156 -10.68 26.07 61.66
CA LYS A 156 -11.87 25.64 60.89
C LYS A 156 -13.04 26.54 61.27
N LYS A 157 -13.42 27.46 60.38
CA LYS A 157 -14.68 28.19 60.52
C LYS A 157 -15.83 27.22 60.28
N ALA A 158 -16.80 27.21 61.19
CA ALA A 158 -18.06 26.53 60.99
C ALA A 158 -19.20 27.53 61.14
N TYR A 159 -20.24 27.31 60.35
CA TYR A 159 -21.47 28.07 60.41
C TYR A 159 -22.65 27.11 60.31
N ILE A 160 -23.81 27.57 60.76
CA ILE A 160 -25.09 26.93 60.52
C ILE A 160 -25.78 27.71 59.41
N GLU A 161 -26.14 27.01 58.34
CA GLU A 161 -26.96 27.58 57.28
C GLU A 161 -28.43 27.42 57.65
N CYS A 162 -29.10 28.55 57.86
CA CYS A 162 -30.49 28.61 58.24
C CYS A 162 -31.42 28.38 57.04
N GLU A 163 -32.72 28.29 57.32
CA GLU A 163 -33.78 28.24 56.32
C GLU A 163 -33.76 29.42 55.32
N ASP A 164 -33.51 30.64 55.80
CA ASP A 164 -33.38 31.85 54.97
C ASP A 164 -32.00 31.97 54.28
N LYS A 165 -31.21 30.90 54.31
CA LYS A 165 -29.81 30.82 53.82
C LYS A 165 -28.85 31.76 54.55
N SER A 166 -29.25 32.37 55.67
CA SER A 166 -28.32 33.11 56.52
C SER A 166 -27.32 32.16 57.18
N GLN A 167 -26.08 32.63 57.38
CA GLN A 167 -25.02 31.85 58.00
C GLN A 167 -24.75 32.35 59.42
N VAL A 168 -24.93 31.49 60.40
CA VAL A 168 -24.69 31.80 61.82
C VAL A 168 -23.44 31.10 62.31
N TYR A 169 -22.48 31.83 62.90
CA TYR A 169 -21.17 31.30 63.27
C TYR A 169 -21.24 30.34 64.47
N VAL A 170 -20.46 29.26 64.50
CA VAL A 170 -20.43 28.32 65.65
C VAL A 170 -19.05 28.31 66.32
N GLU A 171 -19.01 28.68 67.61
CA GLU A 171 -17.76 28.83 68.36
C GLU A 171 -17.16 27.49 68.83
N ASP A 172 -17.94 26.54 69.38
CA ASP A 172 -17.50 25.18 69.71
C ASP A 172 -18.45 24.15 69.10
N HIS A 173 -17.89 23.24 68.29
CA HIS A 173 -18.65 22.36 67.42
C HIS A 173 -17.95 21.01 67.17
N ARG A 174 -17.09 20.58 68.09
CA ARG A 174 -16.27 19.36 67.90
C ARG A 174 -17.10 18.07 67.80
N TRP A 175 -18.32 18.08 68.31
CA TRP A 175 -19.25 16.95 68.37
C TRP A 175 -20.30 16.93 67.23
N ILE A 176 -20.34 17.97 66.38
CA ILE A 176 -21.28 18.09 65.26
C ILE A 176 -20.54 17.81 63.95
N ASN A 177 -21.10 16.93 63.12
CA ASN A 177 -20.56 16.60 61.81
C ASN A 177 -21.12 17.52 60.73
N ASN A 178 -20.33 17.76 59.69
CA ASN A 178 -20.79 18.52 58.52
C ASN A 178 -22.02 17.84 57.89
N GLY A 179 -23.10 18.59 57.69
CA GLY A 179 -24.39 18.11 57.21
C GLY A 179 -25.38 17.71 58.31
N ASP A 180 -24.96 17.72 59.59
CA ASP A 180 -25.90 17.49 60.69
C ASP A 180 -26.92 18.63 60.77
N ILE A 181 -28.18 18.28 60.98
CA ILE A 181 -29.24 19.24 61.23
C ILE A 181 -29.23 19.58 62.72
N VAL A 182 -29.35 20.87 63.04
CA VAL A 182 -29.22 21.36 64.40
C VAL A 182 -30.34 22.37 64.72
N SER A 183 -30.82 22.34 65.96
CA SER A 183 -31.57 23.43 66.59
C SER A 183 -30.61 24.27 67.42
N PHE A 184 -30.72 25.58 67.36
CA PHE A 184 -29.83 26.49 68.08
C PHE A 184 -30.52 27.82 68.35
N ALA A 185 -30.01 28.58 69.32
CA ALA A 185 -30.40 29.97 69.53
C ALA A 185 -29.33 30.93 68.99
N ILE A 186 -29.73 32.15 68.66
CA ILE A 186 -28.81 33.17 68.14
C ILE A 186 -28.33 34.08 69.27
N LYS A 187 -27.04 34.44 69.23
CA LYS A 187 -26.44 35.54 70.00
C LYS A 187 -25.88 36.61 69.06
N ASN A 188 -26.47 37.79 69.08
CA ASN A 188 -26.06 38.96 68.31
C ASN A 188 -24.93 39.70 69.03
N ASN A 189 -23.68 39.29 68.76
CA ASN A 189 -22.46 40.01 69.18
C ASN A 189 -21.91 40.86 68.01
N ARG A 190 -20.58 41.03 67.91
CA ARG A 190 -19.93 41.59 66.70
C ARG A 190 -20.23 40.79 65.43
N ARG A 191 -20.56 39.50 65.58
CA ARG A 191 -21.07 38.58 64.56
C ARG A 191 -22.15 37.73 65.22
N GLN A 192 -23.16 37.30 64.44
CA GLN A 192 -24.17 36.37 64.94
C GLN A 192 -23.50 35.02 65.22
N SER A 193 -23.61 34.54 66.45
CA SER A 193 -23.14 33.21 66.82
C SER A 193 -24.28 32.32 67.31
N ALA A 194 -24.13 31.02 67.08
CA ALA A 194 -25.06 30.00 67.54
C ALA A 194 -24.68 29.57 68.95
N ILE A 195 -25.67 29.50 69.83
CA ILE A 195 -25.56 29.01 71.20
C ILE A 195 -26.59 27.91 71.42
N GLU A 196 -26.38 27.06 72.45
CA GLU A 196 -27.27 25.93 72.73
C GLU A 196 -27.55 25.10 71.47
N VAL A 197 -26.49 24.83 70.69
CA VAL A 197 -26.62 24.03 69.48
C VAL A 197 -26.92 22.59 69.92
N VAL A 198 -28.00 22.02 69.41
CA VAL A 198 -28.46 20.66 69.68
C VAL A 198 -28.65 19.95 68.35
N LYS A 199 -28.02 18.78 68.18
CA LYS A 199 -28.21 17.96 66.98
C LYS A 199 -29.63 17.37 66.97
N ILE A 200 -30.30 17.50 65.85
CA ILE A 200 -31.59 16.89 65.57
C ILE A 200 -31.32 15.58 64.85
N ASP A 201 -31.73 14.45 65.43
CA ASP A 201 -31.75 13.18 64.72
C ASP A 201 -33.04 13.08 63.89
N PRO A 202 -32.95 13.02 62.55
CA PRO A 202 -34.11 12.98 61.68
C PRO A 202 -35.10 11.85 61.97
N ASN A 203 -34.64 10.76 62.60
CA ASN A 203 -35.47 9.60 62.90
C ASN A 203 -36.26 9.75 64.21
N THR A 204 -35.97 10.77 65.02
CA THR A 204 -36.54 10.94 66.36
C THR A 204 -37.57 12.06 66.47
N ILE A 205 -37.72 12.86 65.42
CA ILE A 205 -38.63 13.99 65.40
C ILE A 205 -40.06 13.56 65.06
N ASP A 206 -41.05 14.27 65.62
CA ASP A 206 -42.45 13.98 65.36
C ASP A 206 -42.88 14.41 63.95
N LYS A 207 -44.04 13.89 63.49
CA LYS A 207 -44.57 14.14 62.14
C LYS A 207 -44.83 15.62 61.83
N LYS A 208 -45.19 16.44 62.83
CA LYS A 208 -45.42 17.88 62.62
C LYS A 208 -44.10 18.58 62.32
N THR A 209 -43.07 18.25 63.09
CA THR A 209 -41.72 18.76 62.89
C THR A 209 -41.12 18.33 61.54
N ILE A 210 -41.36 17.09 61.10
CA ILE A 210 -40.96 16.61 59.76
C ILE A 210 -41.58 17.50 58.67
N LYS A 211 -42.88 17.81 58.78
CA LYS A 211 -43.58 18.66 57.81
C LYS A 211 -42.89 20.02 57.70
N ASP A 212 -42.62 20.67 58.83
CA ASP A 212 -41.98 21.99 58.85
C ASP A 212 -40.60 21.97 58.16
N PHE A 213 -39.79 20.93 58.37
CA PHE A 213 -38.51 20.77 57.68
C PHE A 213 -38.64 20.55 56.18
N VAL A 214 -39.62 19.75 55.77
CA VAL A 214 -39.76 19.35 54.37
C VAL A 214 -40.25 20.51 53.49
N TYR A 215 -41.05 21.43 54.04
CA TYR A 215 -41.45 22.66 53.35
C TYR A 215 -40.39 23.76 53.35
N SER A 216 -39.25 23.55 54.00
CA SER A 216 -38.20 24.57 54.04
C SER A 216 -37.68 24.91 52.65
N SER A 217 -37.49 26.21 52.37
CA SER A 217 -36.90 26.67 51.11
C SER A 217 -35.42 26.27 50.94
N ASN A 218 -34.75 25.86 52.03
CA ASN A 218 -33.41 25.29 51.97
C ASN A 218 -33.48 23.79 51.65
N PHE A 219 -33.16 23.40 50.41
CA PHE A 219 -33.25 22.00 49.97
C PHE A 219 -32.42 21.06 50.84
N ASN A 220 -31.20 21.46 51.21
CA ASN A 220 -30.32 20.65 52.05
C ASN A 220 -30.96 20.35 53.42
N LEU A 221 -31.80 21.26 53.94
CA LEU A 221 -32.44 21.11 55.24
C LEU A 221 -33.62 20.15 55.12
N SER A 222 -34.38 20.25 54.03
CA SER A 222 -35.51 19.35 53.75
C SER A 222 -35.08 17.94 53.37
N LYS A 223 -33.97 17.79 52.66
CA LYS A 223 -33.50 16.57 51.99
C LYS A 223 -33.46 15.30 52.87
N PRO A 224 -33.05 15.34 54.16
CA PRO A 224 -33.03 14.16 55.02
C PRO A 224 -34.44 13.65 55.39
N PHE A 225 -35.45 14.51 55.29
CA PHE A 225 -36.80 14.24 55.77
C PHE A 225 -37.79 13.88 54.65
N ILE A 226 -37.45 14.18 53.38
CA ILE A 226 -38.34 14.01 52.24
C ILE A 226 -38.84 12.57 52.11
N GLU A 227 -37.96 11.58 52.18
CA GLU A 227 -38.32 10.17 52.01
C GLU A 227 -39.30 9.71 53.10
N SER A 228 -39.01 10.05 54.36
CA SER A 228 -39.89 9.77 55.50
C SER A 228 -41.24 10.47 55.33
N TYR A 229 -41.26 11.74 54.94
CA TYR A 229 -42.50 12.49 54.75
C TYR A 229 -43.34 11.94 53.60
N VAL A 230 -42.73 11.69 52.44
CA VAL A 230 -43.39 11.12 51.27
C VAL A 230 -44.04 9.78 51.61
N SER A 231 -43.38 8.93 52.42
CA SER A 231 -43.95 7.66 52.89
C SER A 231 -45.20 7.80 53.77
N THR A 232 -45.46 8.99 54.32
CA THR A 232 -46.66 9.27 55.14
C THR A 232 -47.83 9.85 54.35
N LEU A 233 -47.61 10.23 53.09
CA LEU A 233 -48.61 10.81 52.21
C LEU A 233 -49.30 9.71 51.40
N SER A 234 -50.52 9.96 50.95
CA SER A 234 -51.08 9.18 49.84
C SER A 234 -50.26 9.39 48.57
N GLU A 235 -50.36 8.48 47.62
CA GLU A 235 -49.61 8.56 46.35
C GLU A 235 -49.83 9.89 45.61
N ALA A 236 -51.08 10.36 45.51
CA ALA A 236 -51.41 11.63 44.86
C ALA A 236 -50.82 12.85 45.60
N GLU A 237 -50.87 12.85 46.93
CA GLU A 237 -50.28 13.90 47.76
C GLU A 237 -48.75 13.89 47.67
N ALA A 238 -48.14 12.70 47.62
CA ALA A 238 -46.70 12.51 47.43
C ALA A 238 -46.25 13.09 46.08
N ILE A 239 -46.93 12.75 44.99
CA ILE A 239 -46.65 13.28 43.64
C ILE A 239 -46.73 14.80 43.65
N HIS A 240 -47.85 15.36 44.13
CA HIS A 240 -48.05 16.80 44.19
C HIS A 240 -46.95 17.49 45.01
N PHE A 241 -46.63 16.92 46.18
CA PHE A 241 -45.56 17.42 47.03
C PHE A 241 -44.20 17.44 46.32
N ILE A 242 -43.82 16.34 45.65
CA ILE A 242 -42.54 16.24 44.92
C ILE A 242 -42.49 17.26 43.79
N LEU A 243 -43.54 17.35 42.98
CA LEU A 243 -43.62 18.31 41.86
C LEU A 243 -43.51 19.75 42.33
N GLU A 244 -44.20 20.12 43.42
CA GLU A 244 -44.06 21.44 44.03
C GLU A 244 -42.64 21.64 44.58
N LYS A 245 -42.07 20.65 45.26
CA LYS A 245 -40.74 20.76 45.85
C LYS A 245 -39.64 20.97 44.80
N ILE A 246 -39.75 20.32 43.65
CA ILE A 246 -38.83 20.47 42.51
C ILE A 246 -38.79 21.93 42.02
N LYS A 247 -39.89 22.68 42.10
CA LYS A 247 -39.92 24.11 41.72
C LYS A 247 -39.04 24.99 42.63
N PHE A 248 -38.71 24.51 43.83
CA PHE A 248 -37.90 25.23 44.82
C PHE A 248 -36.43 24.79 44.86
N VAL A 249 -36.04 23.77 44.09
CA VAL A 249 -34.63 23.38 43.99
C VAL A 249 -33.85 24.34 43.08
N SER A 250 -32.58 24.52 43.37
CA SER A 250 -31.77 25.60 42.80
C SER A 250 -31.17 25.23 41.43
N ASN A 251 -31.07 23.93 41.13
CA ASN A 251 -30.41 23.39 39.94
C ASN A 251 -30.89 21.96 39.63
N ASN A 252 -30.50 21.44 38.45
CA ASN A 252 -30.89 20.12 37.96
C ASN A 252 -30.34 18.96 38.82
N ASP A 253 -29.18 19.13 39.47
CA ASP A 253 -28.58 18.07 40.29
C ASP A 253 -29.38 17.85 41.58
N GLU A 254 -29.86 18.92 42.21
CA GLU A 254 -30.76 18.86 43.37
C GLU A 254 -32.11 18.24 43.00
N ALA A 255 -32.67 18.59 41.84
CA ALA A 255 -33.89 17.97 41.33
C ALA A 255 -33.70 16.45 41.10
N LEU A 256 -32.58 16.07 40.49
CA LEU A 256 -32.28 14.66 40.24
C LEU A 256 -32.05 13.88 41.54
N GLU A 257 -31.36 14.47 42.51
CA GLU A 257 -31.16 13.85 43.82
C GLU A 257 -32.49 13.68 44.57
N LEU A 258 -33.40 14.64 44.44
CA LEU A 258 -34.77 14.52 44.95
C LEU A 258 -35.51 13.35 44.28
N LEU A 259 -35.51 13.29 42.94
CA LEU A 259 -36.15 12.22 42.17
C LEU A 259 -35.61 10.83 42.53
N LYS A 260 -34.30 10.69 42.80
CA LYS A 260 -33.68 9.43 43.23
C LYS A 260 -34.15 8.91 44.59
N LYS A 261 -34.74 9.78 45.43
CA LYS A 261 -35.33 9.40 46.73
C LYS A 261 -36.81 9.03 46.63
N VAL A 262 -37.42 9.22 45.46
CA VAL A 262 -38.82 8.90 45.22
C VAL A 262 -38.94 7.41 44.92
N SER A 263 -39.94 6.75 45.50
CA SER A 263 -40.24 5.35 45.20
C SER A 263 -40.56 5.17 43.72
N GLU A 264 -40.02 4.11 43.09
CA GLU A 264 -40.28 3.78 41.67
C GLU A 264 -41.78 3.65 41.37
N ASN A 265 -42.58 3.22 42.36
CA ASN A 265 -44.03 3.12 42.20
C ASN A 265 -44.69 4.46 41.85
N LEU A 266 -44.20 5.57 42.41
CA LEU A 266 -44.73 6.91 42.10
C LEU A 266 -44.44 7.30 40.66
N PHE A 267 -43.30 6.85 40.10
CA PHE A 267 -42.99 7.01 38.68
C PHE A 267 -43.81 6.11 37.78
N PHE A 268 -44.44 5.03 38.25
CA PHE A 268 -45.36 4.24 37.41
C PHE A 268 -46.71 4.92 37.23
N ILE A 269 -47.20 5.56 38.29
CA ILE A 269 -48.54 6.15 38.33
C ILE A 269 -48.60 7.63 37.89
N SER A 270 -47.47 8.36 37.87
CA SER A 270 -47.41 9.77 37.45
C SER A 270 -46.59 9.96 36.18
N ARG A 271 -47.23 10.43 35.12
CA ARG A 271 -46.57 10.88 33.89
C ARG A 271 -45.76 12.14 34.14
N GLU A 272 -46.25 13.05 34.98
CA GLU A 272 -45.61 14.32 35.29
C GLU A 272 -44.23 14.12 35.92
N LEU A 273 -44.09 13.16 36.86
CA LEU A 273 -42.78 12.83 37.45
C LEU A 273 -41.82 12.25 36.40
N ARG A 274 -42.34 11.44 35.46
CA ARG A 274 -41.55 10.90 34.35
C ARG A 274 -41.11 11.99 33.37
N ASP A 275 -41.99 12.91 33.01
CA ASP A 275 -41.68 14.07 32.15
C ASP A 275 -40.64 14.98 32.81
N VAL A 276 -40.75 15.16 34.13
CA VAL A 276 -39.76 15.89 34.92
C VAL A 276 -38.40 15.18 34.89
N LEU A 277 -38.36 13.85 35.08
CA LEU A 277 -37.14 13.07 34.96
C LEU A 277 -36.54 13.15 33.55
N PHE A 278 -37.36 13.05 32.51
CA PHE A 278 -36.96 13.21 31.10
C PHE A 278 -36.29 14.56 30.86
N ASN A 279 -36.89 15.65 31.33
CA ASN A 279 -36.39 17.01 31.12
C ASN A 279 -35.10 17.31 31.91
N PHE A 280 -34.97 16.77 33.13
CA PHE A 280 -33.79 17.00 33.96
C PHE A 280 -32.61 16.08 33.62
N ASN A 281 -32.89 14.80 33.38
CA ASN A 281 -31.87 13.82 33.03
C ASN A 281 -32.46 12.71 32.14
N PHE A 282 -32.39 12.96 30.84
CA PHE A 282 -32.87 12.04 29.82
C PHE A 282 -32.28 10.63 29.93
N GLN A 283 -31.00 10.48 30.32
CA GLN A 283 -30.37 9.16 30.42
C GLN A 283 -30.96 8.34 31.58
N GLU A 284 -31.18 8.96 32.73
CA GLU A 284 -31.83 8.30 33.88
C GLU A 284 -33.29 7.93 33.55
N TYR A 285 -33.99 8.73 32.75
CA TYR A 285 -35.30 8.36 32.22
C TYR A 285 -35.24 7.13 31.31
N VAL A 286 -34.28 7.08 30.37
CA VAL A 286 -34.08 5.90 29.50
C VAL A 286 -33.77 4.66 30.34
N ASP A 287 -32.92 4.79 31.36
CA ASP A 287 -32.56 3.68 32.25
C ASP A 287 -33.77 3.22 33.08
N PHE A 288 -34.62 4.14 33.53
CA PHE A 288 -35.89 3.83 34.16
C PHE A 288 -36.82 3.03 33.23
N ILE A 289 -37.01 3.49 31.99
CA ILE A 289 -37.83 2.76 31.00
C ILE A 289 -37.23 1.38 30.74
N LYS A 290 -35.92 1.28 30.49
CA LYS A 290 -35.22 0.02 30.23
C LYS A 290 -35.36 -0.98 31.37
N LYS A 291 -35.24 -0.53 32.62
CA LYS A 291 -35.38 -1.38 33.81
C LYS A 291 -36.80 -1.94 33.95
N ASN A 292 -37.81 -1.18 33.51
CA ASN A 292 -39.21 -1.45 33.84
C ASN A 292 -40.11 -1.81 32.63
N LEU A 293 -39.56 -1.93 31.41
CA LEU A 293 -40.34 -2.36 30.23
C LEU A 293 -40.92 -3.78 30.36
N ASP A 294 -40.31 -4.63 31.18
CA ASP A 294 -40.76 -6.00 31.46
C ASP A 294 -41.45 -6.10 32.83
N TYR A 295 -41.99 -5.00 33.36
CA TYR A 295 -42.67 -5.00 34.66
C TYR A 295 -43.85 -5.98 34.68
N GLU A 296 -44.06 -6.65 35.82
CA GLU A 296 -45.04 -7.74 35.93
C GLU A 296 -46.50 -7.26 35.79
N ASP A 297 -46.79 -6.00 36.18
CA ASP A 297 -48.10 -5.40 36.01
C ASP A 297 -48.34 -4.97 34.55
N GLU A 298 -49.31 -5.60 33.90
CA GLU A 298 -49.67 -5.36 32.49
C GLU A 298 -50.05 -3.90 32.21
N SER A 299 -50.75 -3.25 33.13
CA SER A 299 -51.24 -1.88 32.93
C SER A 299 -50.08 -0.88 32.95
N ILE A 300 -49.16 -1.03 33.89
CA ILE A 300 -47.93 -0.23 33.97
C ILE A 300 -47.06 -0.50 32.74
N ARG A 301 -46.89 -1.79 32.39
CA ARG A 301 -46.16 -2.19 31.20
C ARG A 301 -46.72 -1.51 29.94
N GLN A 302 -48.04 -1.52 29.75
CA GLN A 302 -48.67 -0.89 28.60
C GLN A 302 -48.45 0.63 28.56
N ILE A 303 -48.48 1.31 29.71
CA ILE A 303 -48.18 2.74 29.81
C ILE A 303 -46.74 3.02 29.38
N LEU A 304 -45.78 2.30 29.96
CA LEU A 304 -44.35 2.49 29.65
C LEU A 304 -44.04 2.13 28.18
N TRP A 305 -44.67 1.10 27.61
CA TRP A 305 -44.55 0.78 26.19
C TRP A 305 -45.13 1.86 25.29
N THR A 306 -46.26 2.46 25.69
CA THR A 306 -46.88 3.56 24.90
C THR A 306 -45.95 4.77 24.85
N GLU A 307 -45.40 5.20 25.99
CA GLU A 307 -44.42 6.30 26.05
C GLU A 307 -43.14 5.95 25.30
N PHE A 308 -42.63 4.74 25.50
CA PHE A 308 -41.46 4.24 24.78
C PHE A 308 -41.66 4.34 23.26
N LEU A 309 -42.82 3.95 22.74
CA LEU A 309 -43.14 4.07 21.32
C LEU A 309 -43.34 5.52 20.88
N GLU A 310 -43.88 6.39 21.74
CA GLU A 310 -43.99 7.84 21.50
C GLU A 310 -42.60 8.44 21.25
N TYR A 311 -41.64 8.20 22.16
CA TYR A 311 -40.28 8.70 22.03
C TYR A 311 -39.48 8.03 20.92
N LEU A 312 -39.68 6.73 20.69
CA LEU A 312 -39.11 6.03 19.54
C LEU A 312 -39.59 6.65 18.23
N ASN A 313 -40.82 7.16 18.16
CA ASN A 313 -41.36 7.84 16.99
C ASN A 313 -40.95 9.32 16.87
N SER A 314 -40.24 9.88 17.85
CA SER A 314 -39.70 11.24 17.78
C SER A 314 -38.88 11.47 16.50
N PRO A 315 -38.98 12.66 15.88
CA PRO A 315 -38.09 13.03 14.77
C PRO A 315 -36.68 13.42 15.24
N ASP A 316 -36.49 13.71 16.53
CA ASP A 316 -35.18 14.09 17.08
C ASP A 316 -34.33 12.84 17.36
N TYR A 317 -33.22 12.73 16.62
CA TYR A 317 -32.23 11.66 16.78
C TYR A 317 -31.76 11.49 18.23
N LYS A 318 -31.51 12.58 18.96
CA LYS A 318 -31.03 12.50 20.35
C LYS A 318 -32.06 11.85 21.27
N ILE A 319 -33.34 11.97 20.93
CA ILE A 319 -34.44 11.37 21.69
C ILE A 319 -34.64 9.92 21.28
N PHE A 320 -34.81 9.62 19.98
CA PHE A 320 -35.17 8.26 19.60
C PHE A 320 -34.00 7.26 19.64
N GLU A 321 -32.75 7.69 19.52
CA GLU A 321 -31.60 6.78 19.39
C GLU A 321 -31.48 5.79 20.58
N PRO A 322 -31.53 6.21 21.87
CA PRO A 322 -31.45 5.27 22.98
C PRO A 322 -32.61 4.28 23.01
N PHE A 323 -33.81 4.72 22.63
CA PHE A 323 -34.99 3.85 22.55
C PHE A 323 -34.92 2.89 21.37
N LEU A 324 -34.30 3.27 20.25
CA LEU A 324 -34.11 2.40 19.11
C LEU A 324 -33.19 1.23 19.47
N TRP A 325 -32.11 1.47 20.23
CA TRP A 325 -31.24 0.40 20.72
C TRP A 325 -31.98 -0.56 21.65
N LEU A 326 -32.80 -0.01 22.55
CA LEU A 326 -33.63 -0.80 23.44
C LEU A 326 -34.66 -1.62 22.66
N TYR A 327 -35.30 -1.04 21.64
CA TYR A 327 -36.23 -1.73 20.74
C TYR A 327 -35.56 -2.94 20.08
N ILE A 328 -34.42 -2.73 19.44
CA ILE A 328 -33.66 -3.78 18.74
C ILE A 328 -33.29 -4.92 19.69
N SER A 329 -33.01 -4.62 20.96
CA SER A 329 -32.66 -5.63 21.96
C SER A 329 -33.83 -6.47 22.47
N LYS A 330 -35.07 -5.99 22.30
CA LYS A 330 -36.30 -6.59 22.85
C LYS A 330 -37.20 -7.21 21.79
N VAL A 331 -37.13 -6.70 20.57
CA VAL A 331 -38.03 -7.09 19.48
C VAL A 331 -37.30 -8.00 18.50
N GLU A 332 -38.01 -9.01 18.00
CA GLU A 332 -37.48 -9.90 16.96
C GLU A 332 -36.92 -9.12 15.77
N ILE A 333 -35.82 -9.62 15.22
CA ILE A 333 -35.04 -8.96 14.15
C ILE A 333 -35.93 -8.57 12.96
N GLN A 334 -36.90 -9.43 12.59
CA GLN A 334 -37.77 -9.20 11.44
C GLN A 334 -38.62 -7.93 11.57
N HIS A 335 -39.15 -7.65 12.77
CA HIS A 335 -39.92 -6.44 13.03
C HIS A 335 -39.02 -5.21 13.19
N SER A 336 -37.82 -5.40 13.75
CA SER A 336 -36.83 -4.33 13.92
C SER A 336 -36.29 -3.77 12.59
N VAL A 337 -36.16 -4.59 11.55
CA VAL A 337 -35.65 -4.14 10.23
C VAL A 337 -36.45 -2.97 9.67
N ALA A 338 -37.77 -3.07 9.61
CA ALA A 338 -38.62 -2.06 8.99
C ALA A 338 -38.51 -0.71 9.71
N LEU A 339 -38.50 -0.74 11.04
CA LEU A 339 -38.36 0.46 11.86
C LEU A 339 -36.98 1.11 11.69
N VAL A 340 -35.91 0.31 11.76
CA VAL A 340 -34.53 0.81 11.61
C VAL A 340 -34.34 1.45 10.23
N CYS A 341 -34.83 0.81 9.16
CA CYS A 341 -34.74 1.36 7.80
C CYS A 341 -35.50 2.69 7.66
N ASN A 342 -36.65 2.84 8.33
CA ASN A 342 -37.38 4.10 8.38
C ASN A 342 -36.57 5.16 9.14
N LYS A 343 -36.08 4.84 10.34
CA LYS A 343 -35.40 5.80 11.22
C LYS A 343 -34.04 6.25 10.71
N ILE A 344 -33.29 5.40 10.01
CA ILE A 344 -32.02 5.78 9.39
C ILE A 344 -32.15 7.02 8.51
N ARG A 345 -33.28 7.20 7.81
CA ARG A 345 -33.52 8.36 6.94
C ARG A 345 -33.64 9.68 7.71
N SER A 346 -33.91 9.62 9.01
CA SER A 346 -34.00 10.79 9.90
C SER A 346 -32.69 11.09 10.65
N ILE A 347 -31.66 10.25 10.50
CA ILE A 347 -30.37 10.43 11.18
C ILE A 347 -29.53 11.47 10.43
N PRO A 348 -28.96 12.48 11.12
CA PRO A 348 -28.03 13.43 10.52
C PRO A 348 -26.83 12.74 9.83
N LEU A 349 -26.42 13.25 8.67
CA LEU A 349 -25.36 12.64 7.85
C LEU A 349 -24.02 12.50 8.58
N ASP A 350 -23.70 13.41 9.49
CA ASP A 350 -22.48 13.41 10.32
C ASP A 350 -22.51 12.36 11.44
N GLN A 351 -23.70 11.90 11.84
CA GLN A 351 -23.89 10.85 12.86
C GLN A 351 -24.11 9.46 12.25
N LEU A 352 -24.48 9.41 10.97
CA LEU A 352 -24.92 8.18 10.31
C LEU A 352 -23.86 7.07 10.30
N ASP A 353 -22.59 7.42 10.06
CA ASP A 353 -21.51 6.41 10.03
C ASP A 353 -21.31 5.79 11.42
N SER A 354 -21.24 6.60 12.48
CA SER A 354 -21.15 6.12 13.87
C SER A 354 -22.37 5.29 14.26
N PHE A 355 -23.55 5.65 13.78
CA PHE A 355 -24.77 4.88 14.00
C PHE A 355 -24.71 3.52 13.32
N ILE A 356 -24.28 3.45 12.05
CA ILE A 356 -24.13 2.19 11.30
C ILE A 356 -23.13 1.26 11.99
N GLU A 357 -21.99 1.78 12.44
CA GLU A 357 -20.99 0.98 13.15
C GLU A 357 -21.55 0.39 14.45
N ARG A 358 -22.26 1.21 15.23
CA ARG A 358 -22.92 0.76 16.45
C ARG A 358 -24.00 -0.28 16.14
N LEU A 359 -24.83 -0.06 15.12
CA LEU A 359 -25.87 -0.99 14.69
C LEU A 359 -25.28 -2.35 14.28
N LEU A 360 -24.18 -2.33 13.50
CA LEU A 360 -23.49 -3.53 13.06
C LEU A 360 -22.88 -4.31 14.23
N SER A 361 -22.35 -3.60 15.23
CA SER A 361 -21.83 -4.21 16.46
C SER A 361 -22.91 -4.82 17.35
N LEU A 362 -24.10 -4.20 17.38
CA LEU A 362 -25.21 -4.62 18.23
C LEU A 362 -25.95 -5.83 17.63
N SER A 363 -26.28 -5.76 16.33
CA SER A 363 -27.05 -6.80 15.67
C SER A 363 -26.71 -6.91 14.18
N LYS A 364 -25.72 -7.74 13.87
CA LYS A 364 -25.43 -8.15 12.49
C LYS A 364 -26.65 -8.75 11.79
N GLY A 365 -27.52 -9.44 12.56
CA GLY A 365 -28.75 -10.05 12.06
C GLY A 365 -29.67 -9.08 11.33
N LEU A 366 -29.69 -7.79 11.71
CA LEU A 366 -30.46 -6.77 10.99
C LEU A 366 -29.95 -6.58 9.55
N PHE A 367 -28.63 -6.54 9.36
CA PHE A 367 -28.02 -6.46 8.03
C PHE A 367 -28.18 -7.77 7.25
N LEU A 368 -28.27 -8.92 7.91
CA LEU A 368 -28.60 -10.20 7.24
C LEU A 368 -30.02 -10.16 6.67
N CYS A 369 -30.96 -9.62 7.43
CA CYS A 369 -32.38 -9.59 7.07
C CYS A 369 -32.78 -8.41 6.17
N SER A 370 -31.95 -7.37 6.02
CA SER A 370 -32.28 -6.16 5.24
C SER A 370 -31.28 -5.87 4.13
N GLU A 371 -31.75 -5.86 2.89
CA GLU A 371 -30.97 -5.43 1.73
C GLU A 371 -30.67 -3.92 1.78
N ASP A 372 -31.62 -3.10 2.23
CA ASP A 372 -31.44 -1.65 2.37
C ASP A 372 -30.27 -1.31 3.31
N LEU A 373 -30.16 -2.03 4.44
CA LEU A 373 -29.06 -1.81 5.39
C LEU A 373 -27.71 -2.24 4.82
N ARG A 374 -27.67 -3.32 4.03
CA ARG A 374 -26.43 -3.75 3.36
C ARG A 374 -26.01 -2.79 2.26
N ASN A 375 -26.96 -2.30 1.46
CA ASN A 375 -26.69 -1.29 0.44
C ASN A 375 -26.16 0.00 1.09
N LEU A 376 -26.76 0.44 2.19
CA LEU A 376 -26.25 1.58 2.95
C LEU A 376 -24.84 1.34 3.49
N LEU A 377 -24.57 0.16 4.06
CA LEU A 377 -23.24 -0.21 4.55
C LEU A 377 -22.21 -0.24 3.41
N LYS A 378 -22.59 -0.76 2.23
CA LYS A 378 -21.78 -0.80 1.02
C LYS A 378 -21.40 0.61 0.55
N GLU A 379 -22.35 1.53 0.51
CA GLU A 379 -22.13 2.91 0.08
C GLU A 379 -21.25 3.72 1.04
N ARG A 380 -21.35 3.45 2.35
CA ARG A 380 -20.65 4.21 3.39
C ARG A 380 -19.31 3.61 3.82
N ASN A 381 -19.23 2.28 3.88
CA ASN A 381 -18.07 1.57 4.41
C ASN A 381 -17.92 0.20 3.73
N ILE A 382 -17.38 0.21 2.51
CA ILE A 382 -17.13 -1.00 1.71
C ILE A 382 -16.31 -2.06 2.46
N ASN A 383 -15.44 -1.64 3.37
CA ASN A 383 -14.57 -2.49 4.14
C ASN A 383 -15.32 -3.30 5.22
N GLN A 384 -16.31 -2.70 5.87
CA GLN A 384 -17.21 -3.40 6.78
C GLN A 384 -18.24 -4.25 6.03
N TYR A 385 -18.76 -3.73 4.91
CA TYR A 385 -19.60 -4.50 4.00
C TYR A 385 -18.91 -5.80 3.55
N ALA A 386 -17.66 -5.72 3.08
CA ALA A 386 -16.88 -6.87 2.67
C ALA A 386 -16.73 -7.91 3.80
N GLY A 387 -16.50 -7.45 5.04
CA GLY A 387 -16.41 -8.32 6.21
C GLY A 387 -17.72 -9.03 6.52
N LEU A 388 -18.84 -8.32 6.46
CA LEU A 388 -20.17 -8.89 6.64
C LEU A 388 -20.48 -9.93 5.55
N ILE A 389 -20.25 -9.60 4.27
CA ILE A 389 -20.50 -10.54 3.16
C ILE A 389 -19.64 -11.80 3.31
N GLN A 390 -18.37 -11.68 3.68
CA GLN A 390 -17.52 -12.84 3.93
C GLN A 390 -18.05 -13.74 5.06
N GLU A 391 -18.55 -13.14 6.14
CA GLU A 391 -19.19 -13.88 7.24
C GLU A 391 -20.45 -14.62 6.76
N ILE A 392 -21.27 -13.98 5.91
CA ILE A 392 -22.45 -14.62 5.30
C ILE A 392 -22.05 -15.81 4.42
N LEU A 393 -21.04 -15.63 3.57
CA LEU A 393 -20.57 -16.67 2.65
C LEU A 393 -19.93 -17.86 3.37
N ASN A 394 -19.49 -17.68 4.62
CA ASN A 394 -18.92 -18.73 5.47
C ASN A 394 -19.97 -19.60 6.18
N PHE A 395 -21.25 -19.24 6.17
CA PHE A 395 -22.29 -20.09 6.77
C PHE A 395 -22.36 -21.47 6.06
N HIS A 396 -22.41 -22.54 6.85
CA HIS A 396 -22.49 -23.91 6.35
C HIS A 396 -23.89 -24.22 5.76
N ASN A 397 -23.93 -25.11 4.76
CA ASN A 397 -25.13 -25.42 3.96
C ASN A 397 -26.18 -26.29 4.70
N GLU A 398 -26.10 -26.46 6.01
CA GLU A 398 -26.95 -27.42 6.74
C GLU A 398 -28.38 -26.90 6.99
N VAL A 399 -28.63 -25.60 6.82
CA VAL A 399 -29.95 -24.98 6.97
C VAL A 399 -30.37 -24.32 5.65
N GLU A 400 -31.53 -24.72 5.11
CA GLU A 400 -32.02 -24.25 3.79
C GLU A 400 -32.15 -22.71 3.72
N ASP A 401 -32.59 -22.08 4.80
CA ASP A 401 -32.70 -20.61 4.88
C ASP A 401 -31.34 -19.92 4.72
N LEU A 402 -30.27 -20.48 5.30
CA LEU A 402 -28.91 -19.94 5.16
C LEU A 402 -28.39 -20.06 3.72
N ARG A 403 -28.82 -21.09 2.97
CA ARG A 403 -28.49 -21.24 1.55
C ARG A 403 -29.07 -20.09 0.72
N ILE A 404 -30.32 -19.71 1.01
CA ILE A 404 -30.99 -18.59 0.34
C ILE A 404 -30.26 -17.27 0.64
N PHE A 405 -29.89 -17.03 1.90
CA PHE A 405 -29.13 -15.83 2.28
C PHE A 405 -27.77 -15.75 1.59
N ARG A 406 -27.05 -16.87 1.55
CA ARG A 406 -25.76 -16.97 0.87
C ARG A 406 -25.87 -16.69 -0.62
N GLN A 407 -26.88 -17.24 -1.29
CA GLN A 407 -27.13 -16.98 -2.71
C GLN A 407 -27.43 -15.50 -2.96
N LYS A 408 -28.28 -14.87 -2.13
CA LYS A 408 -28.57 -13.43 -2.23
C LYS A 408 -27.32 -12.57 -2.03
N ALA A 409 -26.54 -12.85 -0.99
CA ALA A 409 -25.30 -12.12 -0.73
C ALA A 409 -24.28 -12.29 -1.86
N TRP A 410 -24.20 -13.47 -2.47
CA TRP A 410 -23.36 -13.69 -3.65
C TRP A 410 -23.83 -12.90 -4.87
N THR A 411 -25.13 -12.92 -5.17
CA THR A 411 -25.71 -12.13 -6.27
C THR A 411 -25.43 -10.64 -6.07
N GLU A 412 -25.67 -10.13 -4.87
CA GLU A 412 -25.45 -8.72 -4.51
C GLU A 412 -23.96 -8.32 -4.61
N LEU A 413 -23.06 -9.19 -4.13
CA LEU A 413 -21.62 -9.00 -4.29
C LEU A 413 -21.22 -8.98 -5.76
N PHE A 414 -21.74 -9.91 -6.56
CA PHE A 414 -21.45 -10.01 -7.99
C PHE A 414 -21.93 -8.78 -8.75
N GLU A 415 -23.15 -8.30 -8.48
CA GLU A 415 -23.68 -7.05 -9.01
C GLU A 415 -22.80 -5.86 -8.62
N THR A 416 -22.31 -5.84 -7.37
CA THR A 416 -21.44 -4.78 -6.87
C THR A 416 -20.10 -4.74 -7.62
N ILE A 417 -19.41 -5.87 -7.77
CA ILE A 417 -18.10 -5.90 -8.46
C ILE A 417 -18.24 -5.68 -9.98
N SER A 418 -19.36 -6.11 -10.57
CA SER A 418 -19.63 -5.97 -12.00
C SER A 418 -20.14 -4.59 -12.40
N ASN A 419 -20.63 -3.80 -11.44
CA ASN A 419 -21.05 -2.43 -11.66
C ASN A 419 -19.87 -1.55 -12.11
N SER A 420 -20.04 -0.81 -13.21
CA SER A 420 -19.02 0.10 -13.74
C SER A 420 -18.65 1.22 -12.78
N ASN A 421 -19.55 1.59 -11.85
CA ASN A 421 -19.35 2.65 -10.87
C ASN A 421 -18.55 2.21 -9.64
N CYS A 422 -18.30 0.90 -9.45
CA CYS A 422 -17.43 0.42 -8.37
C CYS A 422 -15.97 0.84 -8.67
N SER A 423 -15.37 1.62 -7.77
CA SER A 423 -14.00 2.10 -7.95
C SER A 423 -12.99 0.94 -7.92
N ASN A 424 -11.81 1.12 -8.51
CA ASN A 424 -10.77 0.09 -8.46
C ASN A 424 -10.30 -0.19 -7.02
N GLU A 425 -10.29 0.82 -6.15
CA GLU A 425 -9.92 0.68 -4.73
C GLU A 425 -10.96 -0.12 -3.94
N ASP A 426 -12.25 0.10 -4.20
CA ASP A 426 -13.34 -0.68 -3.61
C ASP A 426 -13.29 -2.13 -4.07
N ARG A 427 -13.08 -2.36 -5.38
CA ARG A 427 -12.89 -3.71 -5.92
C ARG A 427 -11.70 -4.39 -5.25
N ASP A 428 -10.54 -3.75 -5.20
CA ASP A 428 -9.36 -4.31 -4.55
C ASP A 428 -9.63 -4.65 -3.07
N THR A 429 -10.37 -3.79 -2.36
CA THR A 429 -10.78 -4.03 -0.97
C THR A 429 -11.69 -5.27 -0.83
N LEU A 430 -12.70 -5.40 -1.68
CA LEU A 430 -13.60 -6.56 -1.71
C LEU A 430 -12.82 -7.85 -1.98
N TRP A 431 -11.97 -7.85 -3.00
CA TRP A 431 -11.15 -9.00 -3.39
C TRP A 431 -10.17 -9.42 -2.30
N LYS A 432 -9.59 -8.47 -1.57
CA LYS A 432 -8.67 -8.77 -0.46
C LYS A 432 -9.37 -9.37 0.76
N LYS A 433 -10.63 -9.00 1.00
CA LYS A 433 -11.38 -9.43 2.20
C LYS A 433 -12.25 -10.64 1.99
N ILE A 434 -12.74 -10.86 0.77
CA ILE A 434 -13.69 -11.92 0.47
C ILE A 434 -12.94 -13.08 -0.18
N THR A 435 -12.54 -14.06 0.63
CA THR A 435 -11.79 -15.26 0.19
C THR A 435 -12.54 -16.06 -0.86
N TYR A 436 -13.87 -16.01 -0.87
CA TYR A 436 -14.69 -16.71 -1.86
C TYR A 436 -14.48 -16.17 -3.29
N LEU A 437 -14.16 -14.88 -3.45
CA LEU A 437 -13.79 -14.31 -4.74
C LEU A 437 -12.47 -14.90 -5.23
N GLU A 438 -11.46 -14.98 -4.35
CA GLU A 438 -10.16 -15.57 -4.70
C GLU A 438 -10.27 -17.06 -5.03
N ILE A 439 -11.01 -17.83 -4.23
CA ILE A 439 -11.22 -19.28 -4.45
C ILE A 439 -12.00 -19.52 -5.75
N GLY A 440 -13.00 -18.69 -6.03
CA GLY A 440 -13.82 -18.80 -7.23
C GLY A 440 -13.19 -18.22 -8.48
N LEU A 441 -12.05 -17.52 -8.39
CA LEU A 441 -11.39 -16.92 -9.54
C LEU A 441 -10.56 -17.98 -10.29
N GLU A 442 -10.97 -18.25 -11.51
CA GLU A 442 -10.26 -19.11 -12.44
C GLU A 442 -9.91 -18.32 -13.71
N TYR A 443 -8.95 -18.84 -14.46
CA TYR A 443 -8.51 -18.25 -15.71
C TYR A 443 -9.66 -18.10 -16.71
N HIS A 444 -9.94 -16.86 -17.12
CA HIS A 444 -11.03 -16.47 -18.03
C HIS A 444 -12.46 -16.91 -17.62
N ASN A 445 -12.71 -17.20 -16.35
CA ASN A 445 -14.08 -17.42 -15.91
C ASN A 445 -14.87 -16.09 -15.77
N TYR A 446 -16.12 -16.17 -15.33
CA TYR A 446 -17.01 -15.01 -15.22
C TYR A 446 -16.54 -13.92 -14.23
N LEU A 447 -15.64 -14.24 -13.28
CA LEU A 447 -15.04 -13.27 -12.36
C LEU A 447 -13.81 -12.57 -12.96
N TRP A 448 -13.23 -13.13 -14.02
CA TRP A 448 -11.97 -12.64 -14.60
C TRP A 448 -12.02 -11.16 -14.93
N ASN A 449 -13.07 -10.70 -15.61
CA ASN A 449 -13.14 -9.30 -16.06
C ASN A 449 -13.18 -8.29 -14.90
N PHE A 450 -13.62 -8.72 -13.71
CA PHE A 450 -13.78 -7.88 -12.52
C PHE A 450 -12.65 -8.06 -11.49
N ALA A 451 -11.76 -9.02 -11.72
CA ALA A 451 -10.66 -9.30 -10.81
C ALA A 451 -9.54 -8.24 -10.91
N PRO A 452 -8.89 -7.90 -9.77
CA PRO A 452 -7.70 -7.07 -9.72
C PRO A 452 -6.59 -7.62 -10.59
N ILE A 453 -5.77 -6.72 -11.14
CA ILE A 453 -4.61 -7.11 -11.95
C ILE A 453 -3.68 -8.03 -11.14
N SER A 454 -3.46 -7.74 -9.85
CA SER A 454 -2.60 -8.55 -8.97
C SER A 454 -3.07 -10.01 -8.85
N SER A 455 -4.37 -10.25 -8.72
CA SER A 455 -4.93 -11.60 -8.66
C SER A 455 -4.83 -12.32 -10.00
N LYS A 456 -5.09 -11.62 -11.12
CA LYS A 456 -4.91 -12.18 -12.47
C LYS A 456 -3.48 -12.63 -12.72
N LYS A 457 -2.48 -11.82 -12.33
CA LYS A 457 -1.06 -12.15 -12.48
C LYS A 457 -0.72 -13.49 -11.83
N LYS A 458 -1.11 -13.68 -10.57
CA LYS A 458 -0.86 -14.93 -9.83
C LYS A 458 -1.43 -16.15 -10.56
N ILE A 459 -2.63 -16.04 -11.14
CA ILE A 459 -3.26 -17.14 -11.88
C ILE A 459 -2.54 -17.41 -13.19
N ILE A 460 -2.15 -16.37 -13.95
CA ILE A 460 -1.39 -16.51 -15.19
C ILE A 460 -0.03 -17.17 -14.90
N GLU A 461 0.70 -16.67 -13.90
CA GLU A 461 2.00 -17.22 -13.49
C GLU A 461 1.89 -18.68 -13.04
N ALA A 462 0.86 -19.03 -12.25
CA ALA A 462 0.63 -20.40 -11.81
C ALA A 462 0.27 -21.31 -12.99
N ARG A 463 -0.66 -20.87 -13.85
CA ARG A 463 -1.13 -21.62 -15.03
C ARG A 463 -0.01 -21.90 -16.01
N TYR A 464 0.84 -20.91 -16.28
CA TYR A 464 1.92 -20.98 -17.26
C TYR A 464 3.30 -21.17 -16.62
N SER A 465 3.33 -21.69 -15.39
CA SER A 465 4.56 -21.88 -14.60
C SER A 465 5.61 -22.71 -15.33
N VAL A 466 5.21 -23.76 -16.06
CA VAL A 466 6.12 -24.59 -16.87
C VAL A 466 6.77 -23.74 -17.97
N PHE A 467 5.99 -22.95 -18.70
CA PHE A 467 6.51 -22.07 -19.75
C PHE A 467 7.53 -21.08 -19.18
N PHE A 468 7.18 -20.38 -18.08
CA PHE A 468 8.09 -19.42 -17.44
C PHE A 468 9.35 -20.08 -16.88
N SER A 469 9.23 -21.30 -16.35
CA SER A 469 10.39 -22.11 -15.92
C SER A 469 11.34 -22.37 -17.09
N LEU A 470 10.82 -22.78 -18.26
CA LEU A 470 11.65 -23.03 -19.44
C LEU A 470 12.35 -21.77 -19.95
N VAL A 471 11.67 -20.63 -19.93
CA VAL A 471 12.26 -19.33 -20.29
C VAL A 471 13.43 -19.00 -19.38
N ASN A 472 13.26 -19.18 -18.07
CA ASN A 472 14.32 -18.94 -17.08
C ASN A 472 15.46 -19.97 -17.21
N GLU A 473 15.16 -21.25 -17.41
CA GLU A 473 16.16 -22.28 -17.70
C GLU A 473 16.97 -21.92 -18.96
N PHE A 474 16.31 -21.44 -20.03
CA PHE A 474 16.99 -21.06 -21.27
C PHE A 474 17.89 -19.85 -21.06
N LYS A 475 17.42 -18.86 -20.31
CA LYS A 475 18.17 -17.68 -19.91
C LYS A 475 19.42 -18.04 -19.12
N ASP A 476 19.29 -18.90 -18.13
CA ASP A 476 20.37 -19.26 -17.20
C ASP A 476 21.26 -20.38 -17.74
N SER A 477 20.87 -21.00 -18.86
CA SER A 477 21.65 -22.05 -19.50
C SER A 477 23.06 -21.56 -19.90
N GLY A 478 24.06 -22.30 -19.41
CA GLY A 478 25.45 -22.21 -19.85
C GLY A 478 25.75 -23.19 -21.00
N TYR A 479 27.00 -23.21 -21.43
CA TYR A 479 27.49 -24.09 -22.50
C TYR A 479 28.40 -25.18 -21.95
N VAL A 480 28.26 -26.41 -22.46
CA VAL A 480 29.06 -27.55 -22.01
C VAL A 480 30.50 -27.36 -22.49
N GLY A 481 31.49 -27.54 -21.62
CA GLY A 481 32.90 -27.45 -22.01
C GLY A 481 33.37 -26.04 -22.42
N VAL A 482 32.65 -24.98 -22.03
CA VAL A 482 32.99 -23.58 -22.35
C VAL A 482 34.42 -23.18 -21.94
N ASP A 483 34.91 -23.74 -20.83
CA ASP A 483 36.28 -23.52 -20.34
C ASP A 483 37.37 -24.10 -21.27
N GLY A 484 36.97 -24.96 -22.20
CA GLY A 484 37.85 -25.53 -23.23
C GLY A 484 37.95 -24.68 -24.50
N ILE A 485 37.11 -23.66 -24.68
CA ILE A 485 37.08 -22.86 -25.91
C ILE A 485 38.29 -21.94 -26.03
N SER A 486 38.83 -21.47 -24.91
CA SER A 486 39.96 -20.55 -24.92
C SER A 486 41.07 -20.96 -23.96
N MET A 487 42.28 -20.54 -24.28
CA MET A 487 43.44 -20.78 -23.42
C MET A 487 44.43 -19.64 -23.52
N ASN A 488 45.02 -19.26 -22.38
CA ASN A 488 46.12 -18.30 -22.36
C ASN A 488 47.31 -18.82 -23.17
N TYR A 489 47.95 -17.96 -23.96
CA TYR A 489 49.08 -18.37 -24.80
C TYR A 489 50.24 -18.97 -23.98
N ARG A 490 50.41 -18.56 -22.71
CA ARG A 490 51.46 -19.08 -21.82
C ARG A 490 51.25 -20.54 -21.47
N ASP A 491 50.00 -20.96 -21.30
CA ASP A 491 49.65 -22.35 -21.01
C ASP A 491 49.62 -23.16 -22.31
N LEU A 492 49.10 -22.57 -23.39
CA LEU A 492 48.96 -23.22 -24.68
C LEU A 492 50.27 -23.74 -25.26
N TYR A 493 51.34 -22.96 -25.08
CA TYR A 493 52.65 -23.25 -25.65
C TYR A 493 53.60 -23.99 -24.70
N GLN A 494 53.08 -24.52 -23.58
CA GLN A 494 53.80 -25.51 -22.77
C GLN A 494 53.91 -26.85 -23.53
N PHE A 495 54.89 -26.91 -24.42
CA PHE A 495 55.12 -28.02 -25.33
C PHE A 495 56.12 -29.02 -24.77
N ASN A 496 55.78 -30.32 -24.90
CA ASN A 496 56.72 -31.40 -24.62
C ASN A 496 57.72 -31.56 -25.78
N ILE A 497 58.66 -32.51 -25.64
CA ILE A 497 59.69 -32.75 -26.66
C ILE A 497 59.10 -33.15 -28.02
N ASN A 498 58.03 -33.95 -28.04
CA ASN A 498 57.39 -34.40 -29.27
C ASN A 498 56.66 -33.24 -29.98
N ASP A 499 55.97 -32.37 -29.22
CA ASP A 499 55.32 -31.16 -29.73
C ASP A 499 56.35 -30.24 -30.42
N LYS A 500 57.50 -30.00 -29.76
CA LYS A 500 58.59 -29.17 -30.32
C LYS A 500 59.23 -29.80 -31.55
N THR A 501 59.41 -31.12 -31.53
CA THR A 501 59.96 -31.89 -32.66
C THR A 501 59.04 -31.82 -33.87
N LEU A 502 57.73 -32.00 -33.66
CA LEU A 502 56.72 -31.91 -34.72
C LEU A 502 56.66 -30.52 -35.34
N ALA A 503 56.61 -29.46 -34.52
CA ALA A 503 56.61 -28.09 -35.02
C ALA A 503 57.90 -27.76 -35.80
N SER A 504 59.05 -28.30 -35.37
CA SER A 504 60.33 -28.14 -36.08
C SER A 504 60.34 -28.90 -37.42
N LEU A 505 59.76 -30.11 -37.46
CA LEU A 505 59.59 -30.89 -38.68
C LEU A 505 58.76 -30.11 -39.73
N TRP A 506 57.67 -29.46 -39.30
CA TRP A 506 56.84 -28.65 -40.19
C TRP A 506 57.52 -27.37 -40.67
N ALA A 507 58.36 -26.76 -39.83
CA ALA A 507 59.08 -25.55 -40.20
C ALA A 507 60.15 -25.84 -41.26
N GLY A 508 60.82 -26.99 -41.16
CA GLY A 508 62.00 -27.32 -41.95
C GLY A 508 63.28 -26.72 -41.36
N SER A 509 64.42 -27.32 -41.69
CA SER A 509 65.73 -26.99 -41.09
C SER A 509 66.13 -25.52 -41.27
N ASN A 510 65.80 -24.92 -42.42
CA ASN A 510 66.21 -23.56 -42.80
C ASN A 510 65.10 -22.50 -42.63
N ALA A 511 64.03 -22.78 -41.87
CA ALA A 511 62.94 -21.83 -41.67
C ALA A 511 63.33 -20.61 -40.81
N SER A 512 62.82 -19.44 -41.19
CA SER A 512 62.93 -18.21 -40.40
C SER A 512 62.16 -18.31 -39.07
N GLU A 513 62.48 -17.43 -38.12
CA GLU A 513 61.79 -17.38 -36.81
C GLU A 513 60.28 -17.19 -36.94
N SER A 514 59.85 -16.38 -37.91
CA SER A 514 58.42 -16.16 -38.22
C SER A 514 57.71 -17.45 -38.62
N VAL A 515 58.36 -18.28 -39.46
CA VAL A 515 57.84 -19.59 -39.87
C VAL A 515 57.80 -20.56 -38.70
N ARG A 516 58.86 -20.61 -37.88
CA ARG A 516 58.91 -21.45 -36.67
C ARG A 516 57.80 -21.08 -35.68
N ALA A 517 57.60 -19.79 -35.42
CA ALA A 517 56.49 -19.30 -34.58
C ALA A 517 55.11 -19.67 -35.15
N LYS A 518 54.95 -19.62 -36.48
CA LYS A 518 53.71 -20.05 -37.14
C LYS A 518 53.43 -21.54 -36.92
N MET A 519 54.45 -22.40 -37.00
CA MET A 519 54.30 -23.85 -36.78
C MET A 519 53.99 -24.18 -35.32
N LEU A 520 54.67 -23.53 -34.36
CA LEU A 520 54.33 -23.67 -32.94
C LEU A 520 52.89 -23.20 -32.66
N SER A 521 52.45 -22.13 -33.30
CA SER A 521 51.08 -21.63 -33.12
C SER A 521 50.05 -22.61 -33.70
N ALA A 522 50.34 -23.22 -34.84
CA ALA A 522 49.51 -24.29 -35.41
C ALA A 522 49.43 -25.50 -34.46
N ARG A 523 50.55 -25.90 -33.86
CA ARG A 523 50.55 -26.99 -32.87
C ARG A 523 49.76 -26.64 -31.61
N GLY A 524 49.85 -25.39 -31.16
CA GLY A 524 49.03 -24.90 -30.05
C GLY A 524 47.54 -25.00 -30.37
N ALA A 525 47.14 -24.59 -31.57
CA ALA A 525 45.75 -24.72 -32.02
C ALA A 525 45.23 -26.16 -31.95
N GLU A 526 46.02 -27.15 -32.39
CA GLU A 526 45.64 -28.57 -32.27
C GLU A 526 45.43 -28.98 -30.81
N LYS A 527 46.31 -28.55 -29.89
CA LYS A 527 46.15 -28.83 -28.46
C LYS A 527 44.91 -28.17 -27.86
N LEU A 528 44.57 -26.96 -28.30
CA LEU A 528 43.34 -26.28 -27.86
C LEU A 528 42.10 -27.04 -28.30
N VAL A 529 42.02 -27.42 -29.58
CA VAL A 529 40.89 -28.21 -30.11
C VAL A 529 40.78 -29.54 -29.37
N ARG A 530 41.91 -30.21 -29.10
CA ARG A 530 41.93 -31.44 -28.30
C ARG A 530 41.33 -31.22 -26.91
N LYS A 531 41.82 -30.21 -26.18
CA LYS A 531 41.31 -29.86 -24.85
C LYS A 531 39.81 -29.57 -24.85
N PHE A 532 39.32 -28.88 -25.88
CA PHE A 532 37.90 -28.60 -26.03
C PHE A 532 37.06 -29.89 -26.06
N TYR A 533 37.41 -30.85 -26.92
CA TYR A 533 36.66 -32.11 -26.99
C TYR A 533 36.86 -33.02 -25.77
N GLU A 534 38.04 -33.01 -25.15
CA GLU A 534 38.30 -33.68 -23.87
C GLU A 534 37.37 -33.10 -22.77
N ASN A 535 37.19 -31.78 -22.73
CA ASN A 535 36.28 -31.09 -21.80
C ASN A 535 34.80 -31.38 -22.09
N LEU A 536 34.46 -31.75 -23.33
CA LEU A 536 33.14 -32.28 -23.67
C LEU A 536 32.99 -33.76 -23.25
N GLY A 537 34.02 -34.39 -22.69
CA GLY A 537 34.00 -35.79 -22.26
C GLY A 537 34.23 -36.80 -23.38
N ASN A 538 34.74 -36.35 -24.54
CA ASN A 538 35.10 -37.25 -25.64
C ASN A 538 36.49 -37.87 -25.43
N ASN A 539 36.70 -39.05 -26.03
CA ASN A 539 38.04 -39.60 -26.18
C ASN A 539 38.71 -38.95 -27.39
N VAL A 540 39.85 -38.31 -27.19
CA VAL A 540 40.53 -37.55 -28.25
C VAL A 540 41.93 -38.10 -28.49
N GLU A 541 42.17 -38.55 -29.70
CA GLU A 541 43.48 -38.98 -30.16
C GLU A 541 44.13 -37.89 -31.03
N ASP A 542 45.36 -37.56 -30.67
CA ASP A 542 46.22 -36.64 -31.41
C ASP A 542 46.92 -37.40 -32.55
N ILE A 543 46.34 -37.33 -33.75
CA ILE A 543 46.86 -38.04 -34.91
C ILE A 543 48.09 -37.32 -35.45
N ALA A 544 48.14 -35.99 -35.40
CA ALA A 544 49.26 -35.20 -35.91
C ALA A 544 50.62 -35.63 -35.32
N ILE A 545 50.67 -35.99 -34.03
CA ILE A 545 51.89 -36.47 -33.37
C ILE A 545 52.43 -37.80 -33.91
N HIS A 546 51.62 -38.55 -34.68
CA HIS A 546 52.04 -39.80 -35.33
C HIS A 546 53.09 -39.58 -36.43
N GLN A 547 53.27 -38.35 -36.91
CA GLN A 547 54.39 -37.97 -37.78
C GLN A 547 55.76 -38.23 -37.13
N VAL A 548 55.87 -37.98 -35.82
CA VAL A 548 57.10 -38.17 -35.04
C VAL A 548 57.14 -39.56 -34.42
N THR A 549 56.02 -40.02 -33.85
CA THR A 549 55.98 -41.31 -33.13
C THR A 549 55.85 -42.54 -34.03
N LYS A 550 55.51 -42.36 -35.31
CA LYS A 550 55.32 -43.43 -36.32
C LYS A 550 54.23 -44.46 -35.98
N LYS A 551 53.28 -44.13 -35.11
CA LYS A 551 52.18 -45.03 -34.69
C LYS A 551 51.15 -45.31 -35.80
N SER A 552 50.92 -44.37 -36.72
CA SER A 552 49.92 -44.47 -37.80
C SER A 552 50.26 -43.50 -38.95
N GLU A 553 49.71 -43.74 -40.14
CA GLU A 553 49.77 -42.82 -41.28
C GLU A 553 48.53 -41.92 -41.43
N LEU A 554 47.53 -42.07 -40.56
CA LEU A 554 46.25 -41.33 -40.62
C LEU A 554 46.43 -39.80 -40.55
N TRP A 555 47.57 -39.34 -40.02
CA TRP A 555 47.94 -37.91 -39.96
C TRP A 555 48.02 -37.24 -41.32
N LYS A 556 48.19 -38.02 -42.40
CA LYS A 556 48.16 -37.50 -43.78
C LYS A 556 46.77 -36.95 -44.13
N GLN A 557 45.73 -37.39 -43.42
CA GLN A 557 44.34 -37.09 -43.72
C GLN A 557 43.72 -36.15 -42.68
N ALA A 558 44.01 -36.32 -41.39
CA ALA A 558 43.44 -35.52 -40.30
C ALA A 558 44.46 -35.27 -39.17
N ASP A 559 44.24 -34.24 -38.37
CA ASP A 559 45.10 -33.87 -37.25
C ASP A 559 44.63 -34.50 -35.93
N ILE A 560 43.32 -34.64 -35.75
CA ILE A 560 42.70 -35.15 -34.51
C ILE A 560 41.59 -36.14 -34.84
N ARG A 561 41.49 -37.21 -34.03
CA ARG A 561 40.36 -38.14 -34.04
C ARG A 561 39.60 -37.97 -32.73
N VAL A 562 38.32 -37.65 -32.82
CA VAL A 562 37.42 -37.55 -31.67
C VAL A 562 36.46 -38.73 -31.73
N SER A 563 36.44 -39.53 -30.67
CA SER A 563 35.54 -40.66 -30.50
C SER A 563 34.60 -40.40 -29.33
N SER A 564 33.30 -40.43 -29.61
CA SER A 564 32.23 -40.43 -28.62
C SER A 564 31.62 -41.84 -28.52
N ASN A 565 30.76 -42.08 -27.54
CA ASN A 565 30.06 -43.36 -27.40
C ASN A 565 29.18 -43.72 -28.62
N LYS A 566 28.88 -42.75 -29.50
CA LYS A 566 27.93 -42.89 -30.62
C LYS A 566 28.54 -42.63 -32.00
N SER A 567 29.72 -42.02 -32.09
CA SER A 567 30.31 -41.60 -33.37
C SER A 567 31.81 -41.36 -33.28
N GLN A 568 32.47 -41.42 -34.42
CA GLN A 568 33.87 -41.02 -34.57
C GLN A 568 33.94 -39.92 -35.63
N LYS A 569 34.63 -38.82 -35.33
CA LYS A 569 34.89 -37.73 -36.28
C LYS A 569 36.39 -37.43 -36.41
N LEU A 570 36.78 -37.07 -37.62
CA LEU A 570 38.15 -36.68 -37.96
C LEU A 570 38.19 -35.17 -38.21
N LEU A 571 39.17 -34.51 -37.60
CA LEU A 571 39.29 -33.06 -37.64
C LEU A 571 40.61 -32.64 -38.31
N ASP A 572 40.54 -31.63 -39.15
CA ASP A 572 41.66 -30.93 -39.77
C ASP A 572 41.71 -29.52 -39.18
N VAL A 573 42.69 -29.27 -38.31
CA VAL A 573 42.79 -28.04 -37.53
C VAL A 573 43.40 -26.94 -38.38
N LYS A 574 42.81 -25.75 -38.31
CA LYS A 574 43.23 -24.59 -39.09
C LYS A 574 43.39 -23.38 -38.18
N ASN A 575 44.64 -23.00 -38.01
CA ASN A 575 45.01 -21.86 -37.18
C ASN A 575 45.10 -20.58 -38.02
N THR A 576 44.52 -19.51 -37.51
CA THR A 576 44.68 -18.15 -38.01
C THR A 576 45.26 -17.27 -36.91
N ARG A 577 46.18 -16.37 -37.26
CA ARG A 577 46.83 -15.47 -36.31
C ARG A 577 46.25 -14.07 -36.44
N GLN A 578 46.02 -13.41 -35.31
CA GLN A 578 45.52 -12.03 -35.31
C GLN A 578 46.47 -11.08 -36.06
N ALA A 579 45.94 -10.15 -36.84
CA ALA A 579 46.76 -9.08 -37.40
C ALA A 579 46.96 -7.98 -36.34
N PHE A 580 48.21 -7.50 -36.18
CA PHE A 580 48.65 -6.57 -35.11
C PHE A 580 47.78 -5.32 -34.91
N LYS A 581 47.01 -4.88 -35.93
CA LYS A 581 46.13 -3.70 -35.85
C LYS A 581 44.72 -3.89 -36.44
N SER A 582 44.36 -5.10 -36.86
CA SER A 582 43.05 -5.34 -37.49
C SER A 582 42.01 -5.74 -36.44
N LYS A 583 41.00 -4.88 -36.28
CA LYS A 583 39.74 -5.22 -35.58
C LYS A 583 38.82 -6.12 -36.41
N VAL A 584 39.20 -6.41 -37.65
CA VAL A 584 38.39 -7.10 -38.67
C VAL A 584 38.89 -8.53 -38.85
N TYR A 585 37.94 -9.41 -39.24
CA TYR A 585 38.01 -10.84 -39.52
C TYR A 585 39.41 -11.45 -39.68
N SER A 586 39.62 -12.54 -38.94
CA SER A 586 40.73 -13.46 -39.10
C SER A 586 40.30 -14.57 -40.04
N ASP A 587 40.82 -14.55 -41.25
CA ASP A 587 40.49 -15.57 -42.22
C ASP A 587 41.19 -16.90 -41.93
N VAL A 588 40.46 -18.00 -42.08
CA VAL A 588 40.96 -19.37 -41.89
C VAL A 588 41.29 -19.96 -43.25
N CYS A 589 42.57 -20.18 -43.54
CA CYS A 589 43.00 -20.72 -44.84
C CYS A 589 42.73 -22.23 -44.91
N VAL A 590 41.78 -22.65 -45.75
CA VAL A 590 41.46 -24.06 -46.04
C VAL A 590 41.77 -24.34 -47.51
N ARG A 591 42.83 -25.12 -47.78
CA ARG A 591 43.23 -25.45 -49.16
C ARG A 591 42.20 -26.34 -49.86
N LYS A 592 41.76 -27.41 -49.19
CA LYS A 592 40.83 -28.40 -49.73
C LYS A 592 40.04 -29.02 -48.56
N PHE A 593 38.74 -29.24 -48.76
CA PHE A 593 37.95 -30.11 -47.90
C PHE A 593 38.30 -31.56 -48.23
N LYS A 594 38.63 -32.35 -47.21
CA LYS A 594 39.02 -33.76 -47.36
C LYS A 594 37.82 -34.63 -47.03
N GLU A 595 37.79 -35.82 -47.60
CA GLU A 595 36.73 -36.81 -47.40
C GLU A 595 37.38 -38.18 -47.22
N ILE A 596 36.82 -38.97 -46.31
CA ILE A 596 37.29 -40.33 -46.00
C ILE A 596 36.06 -41.23 -45.94
N GLN A 597 35.99 -42.23 -46.81
CA GLN A 597 34.89 -43.21 -46.85
C GLN A 597 33.48 -42.59 -46.97
N GLY A 598 33.32 -41.48 -47.69
CA GLY A 598 32.02 -40.80 -47.82
C GLY A 598 31.76 -39.73 -46.77
N GLU A 599 32.61 -39.64 -45.73
CA GLU A 599 32.44 -38.71 -44.62
C GLU A 599 33.43 -37.54 -44.70
N ASP A 600 32.94 -36.34 -44.42
CA ASP A 600 33.75 -35.13 -44.42
C ASP A 600 34.77 -35.16 -43.28
N VAL A 601 36.02 -34.80 -43.57
CA VAL A 601 36.96 -34.37 -42.53
C VAL A 601 36.59 -32.95 -42.14
N ILE A 602 36.21 -32.77 -40.89
CA ILE A 602 35.68 -31.53 -40.35
C ILE A 602 36.83 -30.52 -40.17
N ILE A 603 36.62 -29.28 -40.60
CA ILE A 603 37.59 -28.21 -40.35
C ILE A 603 37.33 -27.62 -38.97
N ALA A 604 38.33 -27.68 -38.09
CA ALA A 604 38.30 -27.03 -36.77
C ALA A 604 39.13 -25.74 -36.81
N ALA A 605 38.51 -24.58 -36.59
CA ALA A 605 39.20 -23.29 -36.71
C ALA A 605 39.64 -22.72 -35.36
N VAL A 606 40.87 -22.17 -35.30
CA VAL A 606 41.40 -21.52 -34.11
C VAL A 606 41.97 -20.15 -34.45
N LEU A 607 41.65 -19.14 -33.64
CA LEU A 607 42.27 -17.83 -33.65
C LEU A 607 43.33 -17.76 -32.55
N SER A 608 44.60 -17.57 -32.94
CA SER A 608 45.73 -17.42 -32.01
C SER A 608 46.28 -15.99 -31.99
N PRO A 609 46.86 -15.54 -30.86
CA PRO A 609 47.54 -14.26 -30.79
C PRO A 609 48.80 -14.24 -31.66
N ASN A 610 49.20 -13.05 -32.10
CA ASN A 610 50.36 -12.89 -32.97
C ASN A 610 51.64 -12.71 -32.15
N LEU A 611 52.31 -13.82 -31.88
CA LEU A 611 53.52 -13.85 -31.04
C LEU A 611 54.79 -14.17 -31.82
N GLN A 612 55.88 -13.50 -31.46
CA GLN A 612 57.22 -13.85 -31.95
C GLN A 612 57.73 -15.10 -31.23
N LEU A 613 58.65 -15.82 -31.87
CA LEU A 613 59.17 -17.11 -31.38
C LEU A 613 59.67 -17.03 -29.92
N LYS A 614 60.41 -15.97 -29.59
CA LYS A 614 60.99 -15.73 -28.25
C LYS A 614 59.97 -15.59 -27.11
N TYR A 615 58.68 -15.40 -27.42
CA TYR A 615 57.60 -15.28 -26.43
C TYR A 615 56.75 -16.56 -26.33
N MET A 616 57.00 -17.55 -27.19
CA MET A 616 56.23 -18.81 -27.24
C MET A 616 56.86 -19.93 -26.41
N ASP A 617 58.10 -19.80 -25.99
CA ASP A 617 58.82 -20.78 -25.17
C ASP A 617 58.68 -20.54 -23.66
N GLY A 618 57.95 -19.49 -23.25
CA GLY A 618 57.72 -19.11 -21.87
C GLY A 618 58.89 -18.40 -21.19
N SER A 619 60.02 -18.22 -21.87
CA SER A 619 61.24 -17.62 -21.30
C SER A 619 61.21 -16.09 -21.23
N ASN A 620 60.41 -15.44 -22.09
CA ASN A 620 60.29 -13.99 -22.15
C ASN A 620 58.83 -13.53 -22.11
N THR A 621 58.57 -12.42 -21.43
CA THR A 621 57.29 -11.70 -21.49
C THR A 621 57.29 -10.71 -22.67
N PRO A 622 56.23 -10.65 -23.50
CA PRO A 622 56.08 -9.61 -24.51
C PRO A 622 56.24 -8.21 -23.94
N ASP A 623 57.10 -7.39 -24.55
CA ASP A 623 57.29 -5.98 -24.19
C ASP A 623 56.13 -5.07 -24.68
N PHE A 624 55.07 -5.70 -25.21
CA PHE A 624 53.86 -5.06 -25.72
C PHE A 624 52.62 -5.79 -25.20
N TYR A 625 51.50 -5.07 -25.09
CA TYR A 625 50.23 -5.66 -24.69
C TYR A 625 49.72 -6.63 -25.78
N VAL A 626 49.57 -7.90 -25.42
CA VAL A 626 48.98 -8.92 -26.29
C VAL A 626 47.46 -8.85 -26.13
N ASP A 627 46.79 -8.20 -27.07
CA ASP A 627 45.33 -8.02 -27.04
C ASP A 627 44.62 -8.90 -28.08
N PRO A 628 43.94 -9.99 -27.69
CA PRO A 628 43.83 -10.56 -26.35
C PRO A 628 44.94 -11.61 -26.10
N PRO A 629 45.30 -11.92 -24.84
CA PRO A 629 46.36 -12.87 -24.50
C PRO A 629 45.90 -14.34 -24.57
N ILE A 630 44.88 -14.65 -25.36
CA ILE A 630 44.26 -15.97 -25.45
C ILE A 630 44.16 -16.44 -26.90
N SER A 631 44.27 -17.75 -27.10
CA SER A 631 43.79 -18.40 -28.32
C SER A 631 42.35 -18.87 -28.12
N ILE A 632 41.55 -18.85 -29.18
CA ILE A 632 40.12 -19.15 -29.17
C ILE A 632 39.80 -20.19 -30.24
N TYR A 633 39.15 -21.28 -29.85
CA TYR A 633 38.52 -22.21 -30.76
C TYR A 633 37.24 -21.60 -31.32
N LEU A 634 37.17 -21.38 -32.64
CA LEU A 634 36.06 -20.72 -33.32
C LEU A 634 34.91 -21.67 -33.65
N GLY A 635 35.12 -22.98 -33.51
CA GLY A 635 34.16 -24.02 -33.88
C GLY A 635 34.59 -24.83 -35.10
N GLU A 636 33.64 -25.62 -35.60
CA GLU A 636 33.79 -26.57 -36.68
C GLU A 636 32.95 -26.23 -37.92
N LEU A 637 33.40 -26.71 -39.08
CA LEU A 637 32.68 -26.63 -40.36
C LEU A 637 32.95 -27.86 -41.23
N SER A 638 31.90 -28.45 -41.78
CA SER A 638 31.98 -29.49 -42.82
C SER A 638 31.62 -28.93 -44.20
N TYR A 639 32.03 -29.64 -45.25
CA TYR A 639 31.72 -29.25 -46.63
C TYR A 639 30.22 -29.39 -46.90
N LYS A 640 29.61 -30.48 -46.43
CA LYS A 640 28.16 -30.71 -46.50
C LYS A 640 27.37 -29.56 -45.86
N ARG A 641 27.81 -29.06 -44.70
CA ARG A 641 27.15 -27.93 -44.01
C ARG A 641 27.28 -26.63 -44.80
N LEU A 642 28.44 -26.38 -45.41
CA LEU A 642 28.65 -25.24 -46.30
C LEU A 642 27.74 -25.30 -47.54
N GLN A 643 27.61 -26.48 -48.16
CA GLN A 643 26.70 -26.69 -49.30
C GLN A 643 25.23 -26.50 -48.91
N SER A 644 24.82 -27.03 -47.75
CA SER A 644 23.47 -26.85 -47.21
C SER A 644 23.14 -25.36 -47.03
N LEU A 645 24.05 -24.60 -46.39
CA LEU A 645 23.87 -23.16 -46.20
C LEU A 645 23.71 -22.41 -47.54
N ALA A 646 24.54 -22.75 -48.53
CA ALA A 646 24.42 -22.18 -49.87
C ALA A 646 23.07 -22.52 -50.53
N GLY A 647 22.60 -23.76 -50.38
CA GLY A 647 21.31 -24.21 -50.90
C GLY A 647 20.10 -23.53 -50.25
N ILE A 648 20.14 -23.28 -48.93
CA ILE A 648 19.04 -22.66 -48.18
C ILE A 648 18.87 -21.17 -48.57
N PHE A 649 19.99 -20.45 -48.70
CA PHE A 649 19.95 -19.00 -48.81
C PHE A 649 20.15 -18.46 -50.23
N SER A 650 20.62 -19.28 -51.18
CA SER A 650 20.71 -18.87 -52.59
C SER A 650 19.34 -18.94 -53.28
N ASP A 651 18.99 -17.91 -54.04
CA ASP A 651 17.80 -17.86 -54.87
C ASP A 651 18.03 -16.98 -56.13
N LYS A 652 16.98 -16.67 -56.89
CA LYS A 652 17.12 -15.85 -58.12
C LYS A 652 17.67 -14.44 -57.87
N GLY A 653 17.53 -13.91 -56.64
CA GLY A 653 17.98 -12.57 -56.26
C GLY A 653 19.29 -12.56 -55.46
N ILE A 654 19.68 -13.69 -54.86
CA ILE A 654 20.88 -13.82 -54.03
C ILE A 654 21.72 -15.01 -54.50
N GLU A 655 22.91 -14.73 -55.00
CA GLU A 655 23.96 -15.70 -55.29
C GLU A 655 24.90 -15.78 -54.09
N LEU A 656 24.99 -16.95 -53.46
CA LEU A 656 26.02 -17.23 -52.46
C LEU A 656 27.21 -17.89 -53.13
N ASP A 657 28.22 -17.07 -53.41
CA ASP A 657 29.45 -17.56 -53.99
C ASP A 657 30.42 -17.94 -52.88
N MET A 658 30.25 -19.18 -52.42
CA MET A 658 31.25 -19.92 -51.67
C MET A 658 32.21 -20.69 -52.61
N THR A 659 31.93 -20.64 -53.92
CA THR A 659 32.64 -21.32 -55.02
C THR A 659 33.79 -20.46 -55.57
N ARG A 660 34.89 -20.45 -54.82
CA ARG A 660 36.29 -20.36 -55.29
C ARG A 660 36.50 -19.83 -56.73
N GLY A 661 36.40 -18.52 -56.92
CA GLY A 661 37.10 -17.85 -58.02
C GLY A 661 38.63 -17.99 -57.82
N PHE A 662 39.24 -18.96 -58.50
CA PHE A 662 40.65 -19.08 -58.92
C PHE A 662 41.84 -18.83 -57.96
N GLU A 663 41.68 -18.64 -56.65
CA GLU A 663 42.84 -18.51 -55.75
C GLU A 663 43.22 -19.81 -54.98
N PRO A 664 44.43 -20.35 -55.16
CA PRO A 664 45.00 -21.34 -54.24
C PRO A 664 45.27 -20.63 -52.90
N GLU A 665 44.67 -21.11 -51.80
CA GLU A 665 44.57 -20.49 -50.45
C GLU A 665 43.21 -19.82 -50.15
N SER A 666 42.13 -20.59 -50.22
CA SER A 666 40.78 -20.15 -49.86
C SER A 666 40.65 -19.83 -48.37
N TYR A 667 40.24 -18.59 -48.09
CA TYR A 667 40.05 -18.02 -46.77
C TYR A 667 38.57 -18.11 -46.35
N LEU A 668 38.28 -18.82 -45.26
CA LEU A 668 36.95 -18.94 -44.66
C LEU A 668 36.78 -17.95 -43.51
N PRO A 669 35.65 -17.25 -43.43
CA PRO A 669 35.37 -16.29 -42.37
C PRO A 669 35.01 -16.99 -41.04
N PRO A 670 35.27 -16.36 -39.90
CA PRO A 670 34.89 -16.87 -38.57
C PRO A 670 33.40 -17.19 -38.40
N TRP A 671 32.50 -16.47 -39.08
CA TRP A 671 31.04 -16.65 -38.90
C TRP A 671 30.51 -17.97 -39.47
N LEU A 672 31.31 -18.68 -40.28
CA LEU A 672 30.95 -20.01 -40.77
C LEU A 672 31.15 -21.12 -39.74
N PHE A 673 32.04 -20.90 -38.77
CA PHE A 673 32.40 -21.88 -37.78
C PHE A 673 31.46 -21.77 -36.58
N ASP A 674 31.10 -22.93 -36.05
CA ASP A 674 30.15 -23.04 -34.97
C ASP A 674 30.38 -24.34 -34.18
N TYR A 675 29.74 -24.49 -33.04
CA TYR A 675 29.90 -25.66 -32.20
C TYR A 675 28.87 -26.75 -32.55
N ASP A 676 29.16 -27.98 -32.11
CA ASP A 676 28.25 -29.11 -32.31
C ASP A 676 27.12 -29.14 -31.28
N GLU A 677 26.19 -30.08 -31.45
CA GLU A 677 25.02 -30.22 -30.58
C GLU A 677 25.40 -30.53 -29.12
N GLN A 678 26.53 -31.20 -28.89
CA GLN A 678 26.98 -31.53 -27.54
C GLN A 678 27.32 -30.27 -26.74
N PHE A 679 27.87 -29.26 -27.40
CA PHE A 679 28.14 -27.96 -26.80
C PHE A 679 26.85 -27.21 -26.38
N TYR A 680 25.80 -27.33 -27.19
CA TYR A 680 24.49 -26.71 -26.98
C TYR A 680 23.45 -27.62 -26.28
N GLN A 681 23.90 -28.73 -25.68
CA GLN A 681 23.02 -29.78 -25.11
C GLN A 681 21.97 -29.22 -24.14
N ASN A 682 22.36 -28.24 -23.31
CA ASN A 682 21.46 -27.60 -22.36
C ASN A 682 20.32 -26.85 -23.08
N GLN A 683 20.65 -26.04 -24.08
CA GLN A 683 19.68 -25.28 -24.86
C GLN A 683 18.78 -26.20 -25.67
N ILE A 684 19.34 -27.27 -26.26
CA ILE A 684 18.59 -28.28 -27.02
C ILE A 684 17.55 -28.97 -26.13
N SER A 685 17.96 -29.42 -24.94
CA SER A 685 17.05 -30.05 -23.96
C SER A 685 15.87 -29.14 -23.59
N ILE A 686 16.13 -27.85 -23.36
CA ILE A 686 15.08 -26.87 -23.04
C ILE A 686 14.16 -26.62 -24.24
N SER A 687 14.73 -26.51 -25.44
CA SER A 687 13.99 -26.40 -26.70
C SER A 687 13.05 -27.59 -26.90
N ASP A 688 13.53 -28.81 -26.63
CA ASP A 688 12.71 -30.02 -26.82
C ASP A 688 11.54 -30.05 -25.84
N LYS A 689 11.73 -29.63 -24.59
CA LYS A 689 10.62 -29.41 -23.65
C LYS A 689 9.62 -28.38 -24.18
N LEU A 690 10.09 -27.22 -24.68
CA LEU A 690 9.20 -26.19 -25.24
C LEU A 690 8.37 -26.72 -26.42
N LYS A 691 8.96 -27.54 -27.30
CA LYS A 691 8.24 -28.14 -28.43
C LYS A 691 7.06 -29.00 -27.97
N THR A 692 7.17 -29.67 -26.83
CA THR A 692 6.10 -30.52 -26.28
C THR A 692 4.90 -29.76 -25.73
N LEU A 693 5.06 -28.48 -25.36
CA LEU A 693 3.94 -27.65 -24.87
C LEU A 693 2.88 -27.44 -25.96
N GLN A 694 1.62 -27.50 -25.60
CA GLN A 694 0.51 -27.09 -26.45
C GLN A 694 0.38 -25.56 -26.47
N ASP A 695 -0.26 -24.99 -27.48
CA ASP A 695 -0.47 -23.53 -27.57
C ASP A 695 -1.29 -22.99 -26.38
N SER A 696 -2.17 -23.82 -25.79
CA SER A 696 -2.94 -23.49 -24.59
C SER A 696 -2.12 -23.43 -23.30
N GLU A 697 -0.87 -23.93 -23.33
CA GLU A 697 0.12 -23.92 -22.24
C GLU A 697 1.14 -22.78 -22.40
N ILE A 698 0.94 -21.90 -23.39
CA ILE A 698 1.74 -20.71 -23.64
C ILE A 698 0.86 -19.48 -23.38
N PRO A 699 1.33 -18.45 -22.63
CA PRO A 699 0.54 -17.25 -22.37
C PRO A 699 0.15 -16.54 -23.67
N SER A 700 -1.08 -16.03 -23.73
CA SER A 700 -1.53 -15.17 -24.81
C SER A 700 -0.90 -13.77 -24.73
N TYR A 701 -1.08 -12.96 -25.78
CA TYR A 701 -0.62 -11.57 -25.72
C TYR A 701 -1.32 -10.74 -24.63
N ASP A 702 -2.61 -10.97 -24.40
CA ASP A 702 -3.35 -10.24 -23.37
C ASP A 702 -2.90 -10.65 -21.96
N ASP A 703 -2.43 -11.88 -21.77
CA ASP A 703 -1.79 -12.29 -20.52
C ASP A 703 -0.52 -11.49 -20.25
N PHE A 704 0.34 -11.29 -21.26
CA PHE A 704 1.53 -10.45 -21.10
C PHE A 704 1.21 -8.99 -20.80
N LYS A 705 0.13 -8.44 -21.37
CA LYS A 705 -0.35 -7.10 -21.00
C LYS A 705 -0.71 -7.04 -19.52
N ILE A 706 -1.38 -8.08 -18.99
CA ILE A 706 -1.76 -8.15 -17.58
C ILE A 706 -0.52 -8.26 -16.70
N LEU A 707 0.44 -9.12 -17.06
CA LEU A 707 1.68 -9.31 -16.31
C LEU A 707 2.54 -8.04 -16.25
N ASN A 708 2.41 -7.13 -17.21
CA ASN A 708 3.27 -5.95 -17.36
C ASN A 708 4.77 -6.34 -17.40
N GLU A 709 5.06 -7.55 -17.87
CA GLU A 709 6.40 -8.13 -17.97
C GLU A 709 7.00 -7.85 -19.35
N GLY A 710 7.47 -6.62 -19.55
CA GLY A 710 8.22 -6.26 -20.76
C GLY A 710 7.47 -6.52 -22.07
N SER A 711 8.23 -6.62 -23.16
CA SER A 711 7.70 -6.94 -24.49
C SER A 711 7.74 -8.46 -24.71
N ILE A 712 6.75 -9.01 -25.43
CA ILE A 712 6.76 -10.41 -25.91
C ILE A 712 8.05 -10.79 -26.64
N GLU A 713 8.78 -9.79 -27.16
CA GLU A 713 10.07 -9.96 -27.82
C GLU A 713 11.13 -10.62 -26.93
N ALA A 714 11.02 -10.51 -25.61
CA ALA A 714 11.94 -11.16 -24.69
C ALA A 714 11.86 -12.70 -24.72
N TYR A 715 10.71 -13.25 -25.15
CA TYR A 715 10.45 -14.70 -25.19
C TYR A 715 10.71 -15.32 -26.56
N ILE A 716 10.69 -14.50 -27.63
CA ILE A 716 10.91 -14.93 -29.02
C ILE A 716 12.22 -15.71 -29.22
N PRO A 717 13.37 -15.35 -28.60
CA PRO A 717 14.62 -16.09 -28.79
C PRO A 717 14.51 -17.60 -28.55
N LEU A 718 13.76 -18.02 -27.53
CA LEU A 718 13.55 -19.43 -27.21
C LEU A 718 12.74 -20.15 -28.31
N PHE A 719 11.70 -19.50 -28.86
CA PHE A 719 10.93 -20.05 -29.98
C PHE A 719 11.77 -20.17 -31.25
N ILE A 720 12.57 -19.14 -31.55
CA ILE A 720 13.48 -19.18 -32.69
C ILE A 720 14.50 -20.31 -32.51
N PHE A 721 15.14 -20.44 -31.34
CA PHE A 721 16.09 -21.52 -31.11
C PHE A 721 15.42 -22.90 -31.24
N ALA A 722 14.22 -23.06 -30.66
CA ALA A 722 13.48 -24.31 -30.66
C ALA A 722 12.81 -24.68 -32.00
N ASN A 723 12.91 -23.84 -33.03
CA ASN A 723 12.16 -24.02 -34.28
C ASN A 723 10.65 -24.19 -34.08
N LYS A 724 10.10 -23.57 -33.03
CA LYS A 724 8.67 -23.56 -32.75
C LYS A 724 8.08 -22.24 -33.25
N PRO A 725 7.01 -22.26 -34.06
CA PRO A 725 6.27 -21.06 -34.41
C PRO A 725 5.84 -20.30 -33.15
N ILE A 726 6.02 -18.98 -33.14
CA ILE A 726 5.44 -18.14 -32.09
C ILE A 726 3.90 -18.21 -32.16
N PRO A 727 3.19 -18.08 -31.02
CA PRO A 727 1.73 -18.04 -31.02
C PRO A 727 1.18 -16.93 -31.95
N GLU A 728 0.07 -17.22 -32.62
CA GLU A 728 -0.54 -16.27 -33.58
C GLU A 728 -0.97 -14.97 -32.89
N THR A 729 -1.40 -15.04 -31.63
CA THR A 729 -1.75 -13.86 -30.82
C THR A 729 -0.55 -12.93 -30.61
N TRP A 730 0.67 -13.47 -30.54
CA TRP A 730 1.90 -12.69 -30.45
C TRP A 730 2.28 -12.13 -31.82
N ARG A 731 2.15 -12.96 -32.87
CA ARG A 731 2.49 -12.61 -34.25
C ARG A 731 1.81 -11.31 -34.70
N GLN A 732 0.54 -11.12 -34.35
CA GLN A 732 -0.26 -9.94 -34.71
C GLN A 732 0.25 -8.63 -34.09
N GLN A 733 1.09 -8.71 -33.07
CA GLN A 733 1.59 -7.56 -32.30
C GLN A 733 3.03 -7.20 -32.64
N ILE A 734 3.71 -8.06 -33.42
CA ILE A 734 5.10 -7.88 -33.82
C ILE A 734 5.13 -7.17 -35.18
N PRO A 735 5.96 -6.12 -35.35
CA PRO A 735 6.11 -5.46 -36.64
C PRO A 735 6.44 -6.43 -37.77
N GLN A 736 5.82 -6.25 -38.95
CA GLN A 736 5.96 -7.17 -40.07
C GLN A 736 7.42 -7.45 -40.47
N TRP A 737 8.31 -6.46 -40.38
CA TRP A 737 9.73 -6.66 -40.69
C TRP A 737 10.40 -7.64 -39.72
N LYS A 738 10.02 -7.65 -38.43
CA LYS A 738 10.53 -8.62 -37.44
C LYS A 738 10.00 -10.01 -37.74
N ILE A 739 8.71 -10.14 -38.10
CA ILE A 739 8.12 -11.42 -38.55
C ILE A 739 8.91 -12.00 -39.72
N THR A 740 9.23 -11.20 -40.74
CA THR A 740 10.04 -11.66 -41.87
C THR A 740 11.42 -12.17 -41.43
N LEU A 741 12.06 -11.55 -40.43
CA LEU A 741 13.33 -12.06 -39.90
C LEU A 741 13.15 -13.37 -39.12
N ILE A 742 12.11 -13.46 -38.28
CA ILE A 742 11.79 -14.67 -37.51
C ILE A 742 11.58 -15.86 -38.46
N GLU A 743 10.82 -15.67 -39.54
CA GLU A 743 10.57 -16.71 -40.55
C GLU A 743 11.86 -17.17 -41.24
N LEU A 744 12.79 -16.26 -41.52
CA LEU A 744 14.10 -16.60 -42.07
C LEU A 744 15.02 -17.32 -41.07
N LEU A 745 14.77 -17.18 -39.78
CA LEU A 745 15.53 -17.86 -38.72
C LEU A 745 14.96 -19.25 -38.42
N TYR A 746 13.70 -19.53 -38.78
CA TYR A 746 13.17 -20.88 -38.77
C TYR A 746 13.84 -21.76 -39.83
N ARG A 747 14.10 -23.03 -39.47
CA ARG A 747 14.79 -23.99 -40.34
C ARG A 747 13.81 -25.04 -40.82
N GLN A 748 13.93 -25.44 -42.08
CA GLN A 748 13.05 -26.43 -42.68
C GLN A 748 13.39 -27.86 -42.27
N ASP A 749 14.66 -28.14 -41.95
CA ASP A 749 15.20 -29.47 -41.70
C ASP A 749 15.26 -29.86 -40.21
N ASN A 750 14.65 -29.05 -39.33
CA ASN A 750 14.75 -29.21 -37.86
C ASN A 750 16.19 -29.28 -37.32
N SER A 751 17.18 -28.82 -38.08
CA SER A 751 18.56 -28.74 -37.62
C SER A 751 18.70 -27.75 -36.45
N CYS A 752 19.75 -27.92 -35.65
CA CYS A 752 20.10 -26.95 -34.62
C CYS A 752 20.35 -25.57 -35.24
N LEU A 753 19.95 -24.49 -34.57
CA LEU A 753 20.26 -23.14 -35.02
C LEU A 753 21.77 -22.90 -34.94
N THR A 754 22.31 -22.19 -35.93
CA THR A 754 23.75 -21.97 -36.03
C THR A 754 24.11 -20.51 -36.28
N LEU A 755 25.33 -20.12 -35.92
CA LEU A 755 25.85 -18.76 -36.11
C LEU A 755 25.83 -18.36 -37.59
N SER A 756 26.18 -19.31 -38.47
CA SER A 756 26.17 -19.09 -39.91
C SER A 756 24.75 -18.93 -40.45
N HIS A 757 23.78 -19.68 -39.93
CA HIS A 757 22.37 -19.48 -40.27
C HIS A 757 21.88 -18.10 -39.84
N ILE A 758 22.15 -17.69 -38.59
CA ILE A 758 21.78 -16.34 -38.09
C ILE A 758 22.37 -15.25 -38.98
N TYR A 759 23.67 -15.35 -39.30
CA TYR A 759 24.36 -14.37 -40.14
C TYR A 759 23.70 -14.25 -41.52
N MET A 760 23.39 -15.38 -42.16
CA MET A 760 22.79 -15.40 -43.49
C MET A 760 21.31 -14.97 -43.47
N SER A 761 20.55 -15.31 -42.45
CA SER A 761 19.17 -14.81 -42.25
C SER A 761 19.15 -13.29 -42.14
N ILE A 762 20.09 -12.69 -41.40
CA ILE A 762 20.22 -11.22 -41.29
C ILE A 762 20.55 -10.59 -42.64
N LEU A 763 21.48 -11.17 -43.40
CA LEU A 763 21.83 -10.65 -44.72
C LEU A 763 20.63 -10.72 -45.68
N LYS A 764 19.98 -11.88 -45.75
CA LYS A 764 18.80 -12.08 -46.61
C LYS A 764 17.67 -11.14 -46.20
N HIS A 765 17.42 -11.00 -44.89
CA HIS A 765 16.45 -10.06 -44.35
C HIS A 765 16.74 -8.62 -44.77
N PHE A 766 18.00 -8.17 -44.61
CA PHE A 766 18.43 -6.84 -45.05
C PHE A 766 18.14 -6.58 -46.53
N LEU A 767 18.41 -7.56 -47.41
CA LEU A 767 18.16 -7.44 -48.84
C LEU A 767 16.65 -7.38 -49.16
N ILE A 768 15.82 -8.15 -48.44
CA ILE A 768 14.36 -8.06 -48.56
C ILE A 768 13.85 -6.68 -48.11
N MET A 769 14.36 -6.17 -46.98
CA MET A 769 13.96 -4.85 -46.49
C MET A 769 14.39 -3.72 -47.44
N LEU A 770 15.54 -3.88 -48.09
CA LEU A 770 16.03 -2.96 -49.11
C LEU A 770 15.11 -2.96 -50.34
N TYR A 771 14.73 -4.15 -50.82
CA TYR A 771 13.83 -4.29 -51.96
C TYR A 771 12.43 -3.70 -51.67
N ASN A 772 11.92 -3.86 -50.45
CA ASN A 772 10.60 -3.37 -50.04
C ASN A 772 10.57 -1.90 -49.58
N GLU A 773 11.72 -1.21 -49.58
CA GLU A 773 11.86 0.18 -49.10
C GLU A 773 11.28 0.45 -47.70
N ASN A 774 11.35 -0.52 -46.78
CA ASN A 774 10.68 -0.40 -45.48
C ASN A 774 11.24 0.76 -44.63
N THR A 775 10.45 1.81 -44.40
CA THR A 775 10.90 3.02 -43.68
C THR A 775 11.12 2.81 -42.19
N ASN A 776 10.50 1.78 -41.60
CA ASN A 776 10.54 1.49 -40.16
C ASN A 776 11.64 0.48 -39.79
N TYR A 777 12.44 0.06 -40.77
CA TYR A 777 13.55 -0.88 -40.57
C TYR A 777 14.86 -0.14 -40.29
N ASP A 778 15.56 -0.61 -39.25
CA ASP A 778 16.97 -0.30 -38.99
C ASP A 778 17.69 -1.62 -38.64
N PRO A 779 18.75 -2.01 -39.37
CA PRO A 779 19.54 -3.19 -39.02
C PRO A 779 20.08 -3.21 -37.58
N THR A 780 20.27 -2.06 -36.91
CA THR A 780 20.68 -2.06 -35.50
C THR A 780 19.63 -2.64 -34.57
N ASN A 781 18.35 -2.52 -34.92
CA ASN A 781 17.23 -2.99 -34.10
C ASN A 781 17.04 -4.51 -34.16
N ILE A 782 17.72 -5.20 -35.08
CA ILE A 782 17.76 -6.66 -35.12
C ILE A 782 18.29 -7.23 -33.80
N MET A 783 19.29 -6.58 -33.21
CA MET A 783 19.87 -7.07 -31.96
C MET A 783 18.87 -7.06 -30.80
N ASN A 784 17.88 -6.17 -30.80
CA ASN A 784 16.84 -6.16 -29.76
C ASN A 784 16.03 -7.47 -29.80
N LEU A 785 15.71 -7.95 -31.00
CA LEU A 785 15.02 -9.23 -31.20
C LEU A 785 15.90 -10.43 -30.82
N LEU A 786 17.19 -10.42 -31.22
CA LEU A 786 18.09 -11.56 -31.00
C LEU A 786 18.57 -11.67 -29.55
N ASP A 787 18.74 -10.54 -28.87
CA ASP A 787 19.14 -10.46 -27.46
C ASP A 787 17.94 -10.48 -26.50
N GLY A 788 16.69 -10.48 -27.01
CA GLY A 788 15.48 -10.35 -26.19
C GLY A 788 15.47 -9.06 -25.35
N LYS A 789 16.11 -7.99 -25.83
CA LYS A 789 16.20 -6.72 -25.12
C LYS A 789 14.99 -5.86 -25.42
N THR A 790 14.46 -5.22 -24.38
CA THR A 790 13.42 -4.20 -24.51
C THR A 790 14.06 -2.81 -24.60
N ASP A 791 13.49 -1.90 -25.40
CA ASP A 791 13.98 -0.53 -25.58
C ASP A 791 13.89 0.33 -24.30
N SER A 792 13.28 -0.19 -23.23
CA SER A 792 13.19 0.43 -21.92
C SER A 792 14.49 0.20 -21.12
N SER A 793 15.28 1.25 -21.01
CA SER A 793 16.57 1.34 -20.29
C SER A 793 16.55 0.93 -18.79
N ASN A 794 15.40 0.52 -18.24
CA ASN A 794 15.22 0.21 -16.81
C ASN A 794 14.60 -1.18 -16.52
N MET A 795 14.37 -2.06 -17.49
CA MET A 795 13.82 -3.40 -17.20
C MET A 795 14.68 -4.53 -17.78
N ILE A 796 15.30 -5.27 -16.85
CA ILE A 796 15.77 -6.66 -16.92
C ILE A 796 16.40 -7.05 -18.25
N ASN A 797 17.75 -7.08 -18.32
CA ASN A 797 18.48 -7.88 -19.31
C ASN A 797 18.12 -9.36 -19.12
N LEU A 798 17.04 -9.82 -19.77
CA LEU A 798 16.52 -11.17 -19.64
C LEU A 798 17.46 -12.23 -20.23
N LEU A 799 18.54 -11.89 -20.93
CA LEU A 799 19.55 -12.86 -21.40
C LEU A 799 20.94 -12.75 -20.74
N GLY A 800 21.08 -11.95 -19.66
CA GLY A 800 22.36 -11.77 -18.96
C GLY A 800 23.38 -10.93 -19.74
N ASN A 801 24.49 -10.55 -19.10
CA ASN A 801 25.51 -9.67 -19.68
C ASN A 801 26.37 -10.31 -20.79
N ASN A 802 26.13 -11.58 -21.14
CA ASN A 802 26.86 -12.29 -22.19
C ASN A 802 26.07 -12.24 -23.50
N THR A 803 26.53 -11.39 -24.43
CA THR A 803 25.89 -11.13 -25.72
C THR A 803 26.07 -12.30 -26.70
N HIS A 804 25.22 -13.33 -26.56
CA HIS A 804 25.11 -14.47 -27.48
C HIS A 804 23.73 -14.44 -28.15
N PRO A 805 23.63 -14.00 -29.43
CA PRO A 805 22.34 -13.82 -30.09
C PRO A 805 21.60 -15.16 -30.15
N LEU A 806 20.35 -15.18 -29.69
CA LEU A 806 19.52 -16.39 -29.61
C LEU A 806 20.18 -17.54 -28.82
N LYS A 807 21.05 -17.21 -27.85
CA LYS A 807 21.91 -18.15 -27.12
C LYS A 807 22.86 -18.97 -28.00
N ILE A 808 23.07 -18.59 -29.25
CA ILE A 808 24.17 -19.13 -30.07
C ILE A 808 25.48 -18.45 -29.68
N TYR A 809 26.44 -19.28 -29.28
CA TYR A 809 27.74 -18.80 -28.82
C TYR A 809 28.48 -18.08 -29.95
N ASP A 810 28.93 -16.86 -29.66
CA ASP A 810 29.74 -16.06 -30.56
C ASP A 810 31.19 -16.12 -30.06
N PRO A 811 32.08 -16.90 -30.70
CA PRO A 811 33.45 -17.11 -30.22
C PRO A 811 34.26 -15.82 -30.11
N LEU A 812 33.93 -14.79 -30.90
CA LEU A 812 34.65 -13.52 -30.87
C LEU A 812 34.05 -12.53 -29.88
N GLY A 813 32.91 -12.84 -29.25
CA GLY A 813 32.32 -12.04 -28.17
C GLY A 813 33.21 -11.90 -26.94
N ILE A 814 34.13 -12.85 -26.70
CA ILE A 814 35.07 -12.83 -25.57
C ILE A 814 36.05 -11.64 -25.68
N ILE A 815 36.45 -11.28 -26.90
CA ILE A 815 37.62 -10.42 -27.15
C ILE A 815 37.30 -9.21 -28.03
N ARG A 816 36.13 -9.18 -28.66
CA ARG A 816 35.68 -8.16 -29.60
C ARG A 816 34.19 -7.93 -29.41
N LYS A 817 33.67 -6.84 -29.99
CA LYS A 817 32.23 -6.72 -30.26
C LYS A 817 31.80 -7.95 -31.06
N ALA A 818 30.71 -8.62 -30.67
CA ALA A 818 30.19 -9.85 -31.29
C ALA A 818 30.12 -9.74 -32.83
N ILE A 819 30.37 -10.85 -33.54
CA ILE A 819 30.31 -10.99 -35.01
C ILE A 819 28.99 -10.43 -35.54
N ILE A 820 27.87 -10.91 -34.98
CA ILE A 820 26.53 -10.51 -35.41
C ILE A 820 26.30 -9.01 -35.14
N GLN A 821 26.70 -8.52 -33.97
CA GLN A 821 26.53 -7.11 -33.62
C GLN A 821 27.31 -6.18 -34.57
N ASN A 822 28.54 -6.53 -34.93
CA ASN A 822 29.34 -5.77 -35.90
C ASN A 822 28.76 -5.85 -37.31
N PHE A 823 28.18 -6.99 -37.67
CA PHE A 823 27.52 -7.15 -38.96
C PHE A 823 26.28 -6.26 -39.06
N CYS A 824 25.41 -6.24 -38.04
CA CYS A 824 24.27 -5.33 -37.99
C CYS A 824 24.69 -3.85 -38.09
N LYS A 825 25.76 -3.43 -37.41
CA LYS A 825 26.32 -2.06 -37.53
C LYS A 825 26.83 -1.75 -38.94
N THR A 826 27.44 -2.73 -39.58
CA THR A 826 27.93 -2.62 -40.96
C THR A 826 26.76 -2.44 -41.93
N LEU A 827 25.74 -3.28 -41.79
CA LEU A 827 24.50 -3.19 -42.59
C LEU A 827 23.76 -1.89 -42.32
N ALA A 828 23.70 -1.39 -41.09
CA ALA A 828 23.09 -0.10 -40.76
C ALA A 828 23.82 1.07 -41.46
N THR A 829 25.15 1.00 -41.55
CA THR A 829 25.91 2.02 -42.28
C THR A 829 25.59 1.99 -43.78
N LEU A 830 25.43 0.78 -44.36
CA LEU A 830 25.01 0.60 -45.75
C LEU A 830 23.55 1.06 -45.96
N TRP A 831 22.65 0.74 -45.03
CA TRP A 831 21.26 1.16 -45.01
C TRP A 831 21.13 2.69 -45.02
N ASN A 832 21.90 3.38 -44.18
CA ASN A 832 21.87 4.83 -44.10
C ASN A 832 22.40 5.51 -45.37
N ALA A 833 23.29 4.84 -46.11
CA ALA A 833 23.78 5.31 -47.41
C ALA A 833 22.82 4.99 -48.58
N ARG A 834 21.71 4.26 -48.36
CA ARG A 834 20.91 3.64 -49.44
C ARG A 834 20.40 4.62 -50.50
N LYS A 835 19.97 5.81 -50.09
CA LYS A 835 19.46 6.86 -51.00
C LYS A 835 20.58 7.50 -51.82
N GLU A 836 21.74 7.73 -51.20
CA GLU A 836 22.90 8.36 -51.84
C GLU A 836 23.44 7.52 -53.00
N VAL A 837 23.43 6.19 -52.84
CA VAL A 837 24.03 5.25 -53.81
C VAL A 837 23.00 4.50 -54.66
N ASN A 838 21.71 4.82 -54.50
CA ASN A 838 20.60 4.15 -55.14
C ASN A 838 20.68 2.61 -54.96
N LEU A 839 20.72 2.15 -53.70
CA LEU A 839 20.80 0.72 -53.40
C LEU A 839 19.57 -0.06 -53.90
N ASN A 840 18.40 0.57 -53.94
CA ASN A 840 17.15 -0.07 -54.38
C ASN A 840 17.17 -0.41 -55.88
N GLY A 841 18.11 0.17 -56.65
CA GLY A 841 18.31 -0.15 -58.07
C GLY A 841 19.00 -1.51 -58.33
N PHE A 842 19.54 -2.17 -57.30
CA PHE A 842 20.16 -3.49 -57.42
C PHE A 842 19.11 -4.59 -57.24
N ASN A 843 19.10 -5.58 -58.14
CA ASN A 843 18.12 -6.66 -58.15
C ASN A 843 18.73 -8.07 -58.07
N ILE A 844 20.04 -8.18 -58.26
CA ILE A 844 20.80 -9.43 -58.08
C ILE A 844 21.97 -9.11 -57.17
N PHE A 845 22.12 -9.87 -56.10
CA PHE A 845 23.19 -9.71 -55.12
C PHE A 845 24.07 -10.94 -55.14
N LYS A 846 25.37 -10.72 -54.99
CA LYS A 846 26.37 -11.76 -54.85
C LYS A 846 27.09 -11.54 -53.53
N PHE A 847 26.96 -12.49 -52.62
CA PHE A 847 27.69 -12.47 -51.36
C PHE A 847 28.75 -13.56 -51.37
N SER A 848 30.01 -13.17 -51.17
CA SER A 848 31.08 -14.14 -51.02
C SER A 848 31.47 -14.33 -49.56
N GLY A 849 31.95 -15.53 -49.24
CA GLY A 849 32.38 -15.89 -47.89
C GLY A 849 33.41 -14.92 -47.27
N ARG A 850 34.09 -14.09 -48.04
CA ARG A 850 35.02 -13.08 -47.51
C ARG A 850 34.32 -11.86 -46.88
N GLY A 851 32.98 -11.83 -46.80
CA GLY A 851 32.22 -10.65 -46.35
C GLY A 851 32.13 -9.56 -47.43
N LEU A 852 32.22 -9.96 -48.70
CA LEU A 852 32.06 -9.09 -49.86
C LEU A 852 30.62 -9.20 -50.34
N LEU A 853 29.91 -8.07 -50.38
CA LEU A 853 28.59 -7.97 -51.00
C LEU A 853 28.74 -7.17 -52.30
N GLU A 854 28.35 -7.78 -53.40
CA GLU A 854 28.28 -7.16 -54.71
C GLU A 854 26.82 -7.12 -55.17
N GLY A 855 26.45 -6.09 -55.90
CA GLY A 855 25.12 -5.91 -56.48
C GLY A 855 25.21 -5.70 -57.97
N LYS A 856 24.21 -6.18 -58.69
CA LYS A 856 24.03 -5.98 -60.12
C LYS A 856 22.65 -5.37 -60.35
N ARG A 857 22.59 -4.35 -61.22
CA ARG A 857 21.33 -3.70 -61.58
C ARG A 857 20.68 -4.39 -62.77
N LYS A 858 19.39 -4.16 -62.95
CA LYS A 858 18.65 -4.70 -64.10
C LYS A 858 19.25 -4.20 -65.41
N GLY A 859 19.70 -5.13 -66.27
CA GLY A 859 20.28 -4.83 -67.58
C GLY A 859 21.78 -4.54 -67.59
N GLU A 860 22.42 -4.37 -66.42
CA GLU A 860 23.88 -4.28 -66.35
C GLU A 860 24.50 -5.68 -66.46
N THR A 861 25.74 -5.78 -66.95
CA THR A 861 26.47 -7.05 -67.04
C THR A 861 27.43 -7.25 -65.87
N SER A 862 27.97 -6.17 -65.30
CA SER A 862 28.97 -6.19 -64.24
C SER A 862 28.38 -6.07 -62.84
N TYR A 863 29.01 -6.76 -61.89
CA TYR A 863 28.76 -6.59 -60.45
C TYR A 863 29.51 -5.36 -59.91
N ILE A 864 28.85 -4.61 -59.02
CA ILE A 864 29.40 -3.46 -58.31
C ILE A 864 29.58 -3.84 -56.84
N LYS A 865 30.73 -3.50 -56.25
CA LYS A 865 31.01 -3.76 -54.82
C LYS A 865 30.22 -2.80 -53.94
N LEU A 866 29.33 -3.35 -53.11
CA LEU A 866 28.51 -2.60 -52.15
C LEU A 866 29.15 -2.57 -50.77
N LEU A 867 29.68 -3.71 -50.33
CA LEU A 867 30.40 -3.88 -49.06
C LEU A 867 31.67 -4.68 -49.32
N ALA A 868 32.81 -4.21 -48.83
CA ALA A 868 34.09 -4.90 -48.92
C ALA A 868 34.98 -4.62 -47.70
N TYR A 869 36.19 -5.16 -47.72
CA TYR A 869 37.28 -4.78 -46.82
C TYR A 869 38.54 -4.45 -47.64
N CYS A 870 39.47 -3.72 -47.02
CA CYS A 870 40.69 -3.32 -47.70
C CYS A 870 41.74 -4.44 -47.73
N GLY A 871 42.08 -4.91 -48.93
CA GLY A 871 43.19 -5.83 -49.18
C GLY A 871 44.58 -5.16 -49.27
N GLY A 872 44.66 -3.84 -49.18
CA GLY A 872 45.90 -3.07 -49.31
C GLY A 872 46.86 -3.24 -48.14
N LYS A 873 47.99 -2.52 -48.20
CA LYS A 873 49.02 -2.51 -47.16
C LYS A 873 49.22 -1.09 -46.61
N ILE A 874 49.49 -0.95 -45.32
CA ILE A 874 49.87 0.33 -44.68
C ILE A 874 51.41 0.47 -44.71
N LYS A 875 52.13 -0.64 -44.53
CA LYS A 875 53.60 -0.79 -44.64
C LYS A 875 53.93 -2.07 -45.42
N GLU A 876 55.16 -2.26 -45.88
CA GLU A 876 55.55 -3.41 -46.74
C GLU A 876 55.09 -4.79 -46.20
N ASP A 877 55.07 -4.96 -44.88
CA ASP A 877 54.66 -6.20 -44.22
C ASP A 877 53.32 -6.12 -43.47
N GLU A 878 52.63 -4.97 -43.48
CA GLU A 878 51.41 -4.74 -42.71
C GLU A 878 50.18 -4.59 -43.61
N LYS A 879 49.32 -5.62 -43.66
CA LYS A 879 48.00 -5.57 -44.34
C LYS A 879 47.09 -4.55 -43.65
N CYS A 880 46.41 -3.70 -44.43
CA CYS A 880 45.53 -2.63 -43.96
C CYS A 880 44.27 -3.17 -43.28
N ARG A 881 43.52 -4.06 -43.95
CA ARG A 881 42.30 -4.71 -43.45
C ARG A 881 41.23 -3.73 -42.92
N TYR A 882 41.24 -2.47 -43.36
CA TYR A 882 40.18 -1.51 -43.02
C TYR A 882 38.82 -2.05 -43.50
N SER A 883 37.85 -2.12 -42.60
CA SER A 883 36.49 -2.60 -42.86
C SER A 883 35.52 -1.96 -41.86
N PRO A 884 34.28 -1.69 -42.26
CA PRO A 884 33.73 -1.91 -43.60
C PRO A 884 34.16 -0.83 -44.61
N LEU A 885 34.42 -1.24 -45.86
CA LEU A 885 34.39 -0.37 -47.03
C LEU A 885 32.98 -0.43 -47.59
N ILE A 886 32.32 0.73 -47.68
CA ILE A 886 30.92 0.83 -48.11
C ILE A 886 30.87 1.75 -49.31
N ILE A 887 30.06 1.36 -50.30
CA ILE A 887 29.78 2.20 -51.47
C ILE A 887 29.20 3.55 -51.03
N LYS A 888 29.79 4.63 -51.56
CA LYS A 888 29.35 6.04 -51.42
C LYS A 888 29.75 6.81 -52.68
N LYS A 889 29.07 7.92 -52.98
CA LYS A 889 29.37 8.74 -54.15
C LYS A 889 30.80 9.31 -54.02
N GLY A 890 31.66 9.06 -55.01
CA GLY A 890 33.07 9.50 -55.04
C GLY A 890 34.09 8.57 -54.37
N ASN A 891 33.65 7.48 -53.72
CA ASN A 891 34.55 6.51 -53.06
C ASN A 891 34.82 5.25 -53.90
N THR A 892 34.31 5.20 -55.13
CA THR A 892 34.62 4.16 -56.11
C THR A 892 35.72 4.65 -57.04
N CYS A 893 36.70 3.79 -57.31
CA CYS A 893 37.74 4.11 -58.30
C CYS A 893 37.10 4.22 -59.69
N PRO A 894 37.31 5.33 -60.42
CA PRO A 894 36.69 5.50 -61.74
C PRO A 894 37.23 4.50 -62.78
N GLU A 895 38.43 3.97 -62.58
CA GLU A 895 39.09 3.02 -63.48
C GLU A 895 38.70 1.57 -63.18
N CYS A 896 38.87 1.12 -61.92
CA CYS A 896 38.63 -0.29 -61.58
C CYS A 896 37.27 -0.56 -60.93
N HIS A 897 36.48 0.46 -60.63
CA HIS A 897 35.18 0.40 -59.94
C HIS A 897 35.18 -0.24 -58.54
N TYR A 898 36.35 -0.46 -57.95
CA TYR A 898 36.47 -0.95 -56.57
C TYR A 898 36.39 0.21 -55.57
N LEU A 899 35.97 -0.09 -54.35
CA LEU A 899 35.96 0.85 -53.24
C LEU A 899 37.38 1.27 -52.88
N ILE A 900 37.61 2.58 -52.77
CA ILE A 900 38.87 3.17 -52.36
C ILE A 900 38.94 3.14 -50.84
N CYS A 901 40.00 2.55 -50.30
CA CYS A 901 40.24 2.54 -48.87
C CYS A 901 40.63 3.94 -48.37
N PRO A 902 39.91 4.51 -47.38
CA PRO A 902 40.24 5.84 -46.85
C PRO A 902 41.53 5.86 -46.02
N LYS A 903 42.05 4.70 -45.61
CA LYS A 903 43.28 4.60 -44.80
C LYS A 903 44.56 4.47 -45.61
N CYS A 904 44.51 3.77 -46.75
CA CYS A 904 45.72 3.51 -47.55
C CYS A 904 45.53 3.79 -49.05
N GLY A 905 44.40 4.37 -49.47
CA GLY A 905 44.08 4.71 -50.86
C GLY A 905 43.86 3.51 -51.80
N TYR A 906 43.97 2.28 -51.28
CA TYR A 906 43.93 1.05 -52.04
C TYR A 906 42.55 0.76 -52.64
N CYS A 907 42.52 0.35 -53.92
CA CYS A 907 41.29 -0.10 -54.59
C CYS A 907 41.43 -1.47 -55.26
N ARG A 908 42.50 -1.78 -56.03
CA ARG A 908 42.71 -3.12 -56.64
C ARG A 908 44.19 -3.40 -56.97
N VAL A 909 44.59 -4.68 -56.87
CA VAL A 909 45.77 -5.28 -57.51
C VAL A 909 45.34 -6.47 -58.37
N ASP A 910 46.17 -6.84 -59.34
CA ASP A 910 46.11 -8.13 -60.00
C ASP A 910 46.64 -9.25 -59.10
N ASP A 911 46.54 -10.49 -59.56
CA ASP A 911 46.86 -11.70 -58.82
C ASP A 911 48.36 -11.81 -58.42
N TYR A 912 49.21 -10.90 -58.94
CA TYR A 912 50.64 -10.82 -58.64
C TYR A 912 50.98 -9.67 -57.67
N GLY A 913 49.97 -9.00 -57.12
CA GLY A 913 50.17 -7.85 -56.23
C GLY A 913 50.55 -6.56 -56.96
N ASN A 914 50.50 -6.55 -58.30
CA ASN A 914 50.72 -5.35 -59.09
C ASN A 914 49.39 -4.62 -59.25
N SER A 915 49.35 -3.34 -58.87
CA SER A 915 48.18 -2.54 -59.16
C SER A 915 48.22 -2.09 -60.62
N ASN A 916 47.43 -2.74 -61.47
CA ASN A 916 47.18 -2.25 -62.82
C ASN A 916 46.24 -1.04 -62.87
N CYS A 917 45.72 -0.61 -61.70
CA CYS A 917 44.95 0.61 -61.58
C CYS A 917 45.88 1.83 -61.56
N SER A 918 45.94 2.54 -62.69
CA SER A 918 46.70 3.79 -62.83
C SER A 918 46.30 4.83 -61.79
N GLU A 919 45.03 4.89 -61.43
CA GLU A 919 44.49 5.79 -60.40
C GLU A 919 45.01 5.49 -58.99
N TYR A 920 45.21 4.21 -58.63
CA TYR A 920 45.84 3.87 -57.36
C TYR A 920 47.32 4.24 -57.35
N LYS A 921 48.04 3.95 -58.45
CA LYS A 921 49.44 4.33 -58.60
C LYS A 921 49.63 5.84 -58.47
N ARG A 922 48.69 6.64 -59.01
CA ARG A 922 48.67 8.10 -58.86
C ARG A 922 48.51 8.52 -57.39
N ARG A 923 47.49 7.98 -56.70
CA ARG A 923 47.23 8.25 -55.27
C ARG A 923 48.36 7.83 -54.31
N LYS A 924 49.18 6.85 -54.69
CA LYS A 924 50.33 6.39 -53.88
C LYS A 924 51.58 7.25 -54.09
N LYS A 925 51.67 7.98 -55.21
CA LYS A 925 52.80 8.87 -55.54
C LYS A 925 52.61 10.30 -55.01
N SER A 926 51.36 10.74 -54.87
CA SER A 926 50.96 11.94 -54.12
C SER A 926 51.03 11.69 -52.62
#